data_AF-A0A5M9MKD1-F1
#
_entry.id   AF-A0A5M9MKD1-F1
#
_cell.length_a   1.000
_cell.length_b   1.000
_cell.length_c   1.000
_cell.angle_alpha   90.00
_cell.angle_beta   90.00
_cell.angle_gamma   90.00
#
_symmetry.space_group_name_H-M   'P 1'
#
loop_
_entity.id
_entity.type
_entity.pdbx_description
1 polymer ?
#
loop_
_entity_poly.entity_id
_entity_poly.type
_entity_poly.pdbx_seq_one_letter_code
_entity_poly.pdbx_strand_id
1 'polypeptide(L)'
;MAPVPDSLLRALSLPDPSKATLSTAGLGSGFTNTGAIRATVPSSDGQGGEEERRYFVKTSRDGKAAEEMFHGEYESLNAIADSVPGFCPRALAWGCLEEGNGRSFFLATEFLDLGVGGRIDQSSLAQRLGQLHSTPAPADPQTGKRQFGFPVPTFCGDTKQPNRYHDSWAKFYANERLLMILETSEKRNGHDVGLRDLVERTAHTVVPALLRDGHLGYDRNGHGKEITPVVVHGDLWSGNADRGRIVASGRKEDEEVGGVVYDPSACYAHSEYDLGIMKMFGGFGSSFFNAYHRLVPKTEPVEEYDDRLRLYELYHHLNHYAIFGVGYRSGAVSIMQKLIKKYVQRVWLALEEKQIPYQYIEVNPYHKLQSLLSLNPRGLIPTLSIRTPGGSKPLYESNVILEYLEEAYPDHGPRLLPTDPYERARVRICIDFVTSRFIPAFHRFLQYQSSESEDTEAGIEKHRQGFLECLKEWTRELHPQGPFFLGDQISLPGLVLGPWAIRLWVFDEFKTGGLRVPVEGQGGSDDLVWQRWRKWVTALQERKSFRDTISDVQHYLPIYKRCPSMQEDDYSSLHGLIYCSGNMDVPIAANVLGTIGAICWSVQLIPQIIFNYQRHNTEGLQPSMMLLWAIAGVPLGVYNIVEELNVALRIQPQILTFLSLVTWAQCLYYGKKRTAMTCIAAVVSLLLTLGAIEVALIFALQASKRRAIEWPTILMAVLSASLLAAGVLRHYWDIYLHRTYLFATRMAPEKKDDASLLGSDPAVPDPPSIHPSFIQVAKPYIFEQTIQKCIAAMGVNPLREEALRLQGVTWIDNVRRVLYLPIRTFNTAVVYYHRFRLVHPDNEYNYMDAAAAALFTACKIEDTLKKSKEIVCAAYNLKLPPSEHMSPDNQVFEAHARGIIGLERLMLEASGFDFRTRHPQKTLIKLARKYGLTSQSEVSSTAYRISQDLYRTFAPIKQTTSTMAFASLELAGRLLDQRTEPVELGVDYEKWKTSREEVIETLFDVLELYTHNRGSTTVGPHFPADRFLKVRIPLNKEAEAQGLSRYTNWVHDRDLQTPNGSKSGGKHPRATQYGESRFHPLIPVSASGERPKPGEKGRDGAVRFTIDPESADAEKTHVAEYFKVEMEEYEVEE
;
A
#
# COMPACT_ATOMS: atom_id res chain seq x y z
N MET A 1 -50.13 0.99 -4.81
CA MET A 1 -49.52 0.29 -5.95
C MET A 1 -49.86 1.09 -7.20
N ALA A 2 -48.91 1.25 -8.11
CA ALA A 2 -49.16 1.93 -9.38
C ALA A 2 -49.80 0.93 -10.37
N PRO A 3 -50.63 1.40 -11.32
CA PRO A 3 -51.03 0.58 -12.46
C PRO A 3 -49.78 0.11 -13.21
N VAL A 4 -49.81 -1.12 -13.73
CA VAL A 4 -48.74 -1.65 -14.58
C VAL A 4 -48.81 -0.95 -15.94
N PRO A 5 -47.71 -0.39 -16.49
CA PRO A 5 -47.72 0.23 -17.80
C PRO A 5 -48.22 -0.73 -18.91
N ASP A 6 -48.99 -0.22 -19.87
CA ASP A 6 -49.59 -1.04 -20.95
C ASP A 6 -48.55 -1.81 -21.78
N SER A 7 -47.38 -1.22 -21.99
CA SER A 7 -46.25 -1.86 -22.68
C SER A 7 -45.76 -3.12 -21.96
N LEU A 8 -45.70 -3.10 -20.62
CA LEU A 8 -45.34 -4.24 -19.79
C LEU A 8 -46.45 -5.30 -19.77
N LEU A 9 -47.72 -4.89 -19.72
CA LEU A 9 -48.87 -5.80 -19.78
C LEU A 9 -48.91 -6.57 -21.10
N ARG A 10 -48.72 -5.88 -22.24
CA ARG A 10 -48.64 -6.50 -23.56
C ARG A 10 -47.45 -7.44 -23.68
N ALA A 11 -46.27 -6.99 -23.24
CA ALA A 11 -45.04 -7.78 -23.32
C ALA A 11 -45.10 -9.07 -22.50
N LEU A 12 -45.74 -9.03 -21.32
CA LEU A 12 -45.95 -10.20 -20.45
C LEU A 12 -47.22 -10.99 -20.77
N SER A 13 -47.96 -10.63 -21.83
CA SER A 13 -49.24 -11.24 -22.21
C SER A 13 -50.25 -11.30 -21.04
N LEU A 14 -50.35 -10.22 -20.26
CA LEU A 14 -51.27 -10.08 -19.13
C LEU A 14 -52.55 -9.35 -19.60
N PRO A 15 -53.68 -10.07 -19.80
CA PRO A 15 -54.85 -9.53 -20.51
C PRO A 15 -55.74 -8.60 -19.69
N ASP A 16 -55.68 -8.67 -18.36
CA ASP A 16 -56.51 -7.89 -17.45
C ASP A 16 -55.66 -6.96 -16.56
N PRO A 17 -55.58 -5.65 -16.87
CA PRO A 17 -54.84 -4.67 -16.08
C PRO A 17 -55.31 -4.59 -14.62
N SER A 18 -56.57 -4.92 -14.32
CA SER A 18 -57.11 -4.88 -12.95
C SER A 18 -56.60 -6.01 -12.06
N LYS A 19 -56.05 -7.06 -12.67
CA LYS A 19 -55.47 -8.24 -12.00
C LYS A 19 -53.95 -8.20 -11.90
N ALA A 20 -53.32 -7.08 -12.25
CA ALA A 20 -51.88 -6.90 -12.18
C ALA A 20 -51.53 -5.63 -11.38
N THR A 21 -50.52 -5.73 -10.52
CA THR A 21 -50.07 -4.62 -9.70
C THR A 21 -48.56 -4.47 -9.76
N LEU A 22 -48.08 -3.24 -9.95
CA LEU A 22 -46.65 -2.90 -9.91
C LEU A 22 -46.30 -2.33 -8.54
N SER A 23 -45.36 -2.97 -7.87
CA SER A 23 -44.67 -2.46 -6.69
C SER A 23 -43.27 -2.03 -7.10
N THR A 24 -43.02 -0.73 -7.18
CA THR A 24 -41.68 -0.21 -7.43
C THR A 24 -40.88 -0.25 -6.12
N ALA A 25 -39.68 -0.80 -6.18
CA ALA A 25 -38.72 -0.69 -5.10
C ALA A 25 -37.62 0.26 -5.59
N GLY A 26 -37.32 1.34 -4.87
CA GLY A 26 -36.20 2.24 -5.23
C GLY A 26 -34.82 1.60 -5.01
N LEU A 27 -34.66 0.33 -5.42
CA LEU A 27 -33.56 -0.61 -5.15
C LEU A 27 -32.68 -0.87 -6.39
N GLY A 28 -32.76 -0.02 -7.43
CA GLY A 28 -31.93 -0.19 -8.62
C GLY A 28 -30.54 0.44 -8.51
N SER A 29 -29.64 0.09 -9.44
CA SER A 29 -28.33 0.72 -9.57
C SER A 29 -28.46 2.22 -9.90
N GLY A 30 -27.38 3.01 -9.85
CA GLY A 30 -27.41 4.45 -10.19
C GLY A 30 -27.93 4.80 -11.60
N PHE A 31 -28.22 3.81 -12.43
CA PHE A 31 -28.66 3.90 -13.83
C PHE A 31 -29.94 3.07 -14.15
N THR A 32 -30.51 2.32 -13.20
CA THR A 32 -31.77 1.56 -13.38
C THR A 32 -32.68 1.67 -12.15
N ASN A 33 -33.98 1.52 -12.32
CA ASN A 33 -34.97 1.37 -11.24
C ASN A 33 -35.57 -0.03 -11.31
N THR A 34 -35.82 -0.65 -10.15
CA THR A 34 -36.33 -2.02 -10.06
C THR A 34 -37.76 -2.06 -9.52
N GLY A 35 -38.48 -3.13 -9.81
CA GLY A 35 -39.84 -3.33 -9.36
C GLY A 35 -40.28 -4.78 -9.47
N ALA A 36 -41.36 -5.11 -8.77
CA ALA A 36 -42.01 -6.41 -8.83
C ALA A 36 -43.44 -6.24 -9.35
N ILE A 37 -43.81 -7.03 -10.35
CA ILE A 37 -45.20 -7.16 -10.81
C ILE A 37 -45.79 -8.40 -10.18
N ARG A 38 -46.96 -8.27 -9.54
CA ARG A 38 -47.81 -9.40 -9.16
C ARG A 38 -49.01 -9.42 -10.09
N ALA A 39 -49.24 -10.56 -10.75
CA ALA A 39 -50.37 -10.73 -11.66
C ALA A 39 -51.10 -12.04 -11.40
N THR A 40 -52.42 -12.02 -11.52
CA THR A 40 -53.24 -13.23 -11.48
C THR A 40 -53.50 -13.70 -12.90
N VAL A 41 -53.08 -14.92 -13.25
CA VAL A 41 -53.20 -15.47 -14.61
C VAL A 41 -53.97 -16.81 -14.60
N PRO A 42 -54.58 -17.24 -15.71
CA PRO A 42 -55.18 -18.56 -15.81
C PRO A 42 -54.12 -19.66 -15.61
N SER A 43 -54.43 -20.66 -14.79
CA SER A 43 -53.53 -21.77 -14.49
C SER A 43 -53.27 -22.64 -15.71
N SER A 44 -52.03 -23.10 -15.88
CA SER A 44 -51.60 -23.97 -16.98
C SER A 44 -52.12 -25.41 -16.90
N ASP A 45 -52.71 -25.81 -15.77
CA ASP A 45 -53.04 -27.21 -15.47
C ASP A 45 -54.37 -27.69 -16.09
N GLY A 46 -54.99 -26.88 -16.96
CA GLY A 46 -56.21 -27.25 -17.70
C GLY A 46 -57.48 -27.44 -16.84
N GLN A 47 -57.41 -27.22 -15.52
CA GLN A 47 -58.53 -27.37 -14.56
C GLN A 47 -59.32 -26.08 -14.29
N GLY A 48 -59.06 -24.98 -15.02
CA GLY A 48 -59.86 -23.75 -14.93
C GLY A 48 -59.65 -22.90 -13.67
N GLY A 49 -58.51 -23.03 -12.98
CA GLY A 49 -58.12 -22.19 -11.84
C GLY A 49 -57.34 -20.92 -12.24
N GLU A 50 -57.22 -19.97 -11.31
CA GLU A 50 -56.33 -18.80 -11.43
C GLU A 50 -55.09 -19.00 -10.53
N GLU A 51 -53.92 -18.55 -10.97
CA GLU A 51 -52.65 -18.61 -10.23
C GLU A 51 -51.98 -17.23 -10.10
N GLU A 52 -51.36 -16.95 -8.95
CA GLU A 52 -50.57 -15.73 -8.74
C GLU A 52 -49.16 -15.94 -9.32
N ARG A 53 -48.76 -15.12 -10.29
CA ARG A 53 -47.38 -15.04 -10.81
C ARG A 53 -46.70 -13.75 -10.39
N ARG A 54 -45.37 -13.84 -10.22
CA ARG A 54 -44.52 -12.70 -9.90
C ARG A 54 -43.47 -12.52 -10.98
N TYR A 55 -43.17 -11.27 -11.31
CA TYR A 55 -42.15 -10.89 -12.27
C TYR A 55 -41.26 -9.81 -11.68
N PHE A 56 -39.98 -9.82 -12.04
CA PHE A 56 -39.06 -8.75 -11.70
C PHE A 56 -38.82 -7.86 -12.91
N VAL A 57 -38.89 -6.54 -12.71
CA VAL A 57 -38.79 -5.55 -13.78
C VAL A 57 -37.70 -4.53 -13.46
N LYS A 58 -36.82 -4.28 -14.43
CA LYS A 58 -35.89 -3.15 -14.46
C LYS A 58 -36.40 -2.11 -15.44
N THR A 59 -36.25 -0.83 -15.12
CA THR A 59 -36.59 0.30 -16.00
C THR A 59 -35.49 1.34 -15.98
N SER A 60 -35.23 2.02 -17.09
CA SER A 60 -34.28 3.14 -17.15
C SER A 60 -34.75 4.20 -18.15
N ARG A 61 -34.38 5.46 -17.88
CA ARG A 61 -34.73 6.63 -18.70
C ARG A 61 -33.59 7.08 -19.62
N ASP A 62 -32.50 6.32 -19.67
CA ASP A 62 -31.26 6.69 -20.36
C ASP A 62 -31.25 6.32 -21.86
N GLY A 63 -32.38 6.59 -22.54
CA GLY A 63 -32.52 6.49 -23.99
C GLY A 63 -31.85 5.25 -24.62
N LYS A 64 -30.92 5.48 -25.55
CA LYS A 64 -30.24 4.42 -26.33
C LYS A 64 -29.28 3.56 -25.49
N ALA A 65 -28.70 4.09 -24.41
CA ALA A 65 -27.83 3.31 -23.54
C ALA A 65 -28.63 2.26 -22.76
N ALA A 66 -29.83 2.64 -22.28
CA ALA A 66 -30.76 1.74 -21.64
C ALA A 66 -31.30 0.66 -22.60
N GLU A 67 -31.57 1.01 -23.86
CA GLU A 67 -31.96 0.08 -24.92
C GLU A 67 -30.91 -1.03 -25.11
N GLU A 68 -29.65 -0.66 -25.34
CA GLU A 68 -28.56 -1.62 -25.56
C GLU A 68 -28.27 -2.44 -24.29
N MET A 69 -28.35 -1.82 -23.10
CA MET A 69 -28.12 -2.50 -21.83
C MET A 69 -29.16 -3.59 -21.56
N PHE A 70 -30.45 -3.28 -21.70
CA PHE A 70 -31.51 -4.28 -21.46
C PHE A 70 -31.58 -5.35 -22.53
N HIS A 71 -31.24 -5.03 -23.79
CA HIS A 71 -31.08 -6.05 -24.83
C HIS A 71 -29.92 -6.99 -24.50
N GLY A 72 -28.77 -6.44 -24.09
CA GLY A 72 -27.60 -7.23 -23.68
C GLY A 72 -27.87 -8.13 -22.48
N GLU A 73 -28.55 -7.61 -21.45
CA GLU A 73 -28.93 -8.38 -20.26
C GLU A 73 -29.99 -9.44 -20.59
N TYR A 74 -30.96 -9.15 -21.46
CA TYR A 74 -31.95 -10.10 -21.94
C TYR A 74 -31.28 -11.31 -22.61
N GLU A 75 -30.37 -11.07 -23.56
CA GLU A 75 -29.63 -12.14 -24.24
C GLU A 75 -28.70 -12.89 -23.29
N SER A 76 -28.08 -12.19 -22.33
CA SER A 76 -27.19 -12.80 -21.32
C SER A 76 -27.93 -13.77 -20.39
N LEU A 77 -29.06 -13.34 -19.83
CA LEU A 77 -29.88 -14.16 -18.96
C LEU A 77 -30.42 -15.39 -19.69
N ASN A 78 -30.91 -15.22 -20.92
CA ASN A 78 -31.42 -16.34 -21.70
C ASN A 78 -30.32 -17.33 -22.11
N ALA A 79 -29.12 -16.86 -22.48
CA ALA A 79 -27.98 -17.74 -22.78
C ALA A 79 -27.56 -18.60 -21.57
N ILE A 80 -27.59 -18.03 -20.36
CA ILE A 80 -27.30 -18.77 -19.12
C ILE A 80 -28.45 -19.72 -18.78
N ALA A 81 -29.70 -19.27 -18.84
CA ALA A 81 -30.88 -20.08 -18.52
C ALA A 81 -31.10 -21.26 -19.49
N ASP A 82 -30.70 -21.11 -20.76
CA ASP A 82 -30.72 -22.19 -21.76
C ASP A 82 -29.59 -23.21 -21.51
N SER A 83 -28.46 -22.76 -20.99
CA SER A 83 -27.32 -23.63 -20.68
C SER A 83 -27.50 -24.39 -19.36
N VAL A 84 -28.07 -23.74 -18.34
CA VAL A 84 -28.32 -24.29 -17.01
C VAL A 84 -29.68 -23.81 -16.49
N PRO A 85 -30.76 -24.58 -16.71
CA PRO A 85 -32.09 -24.26 -16.18
C PRO A 85 -32.08 -24.03 -14.66
N GLY A 86 -32.82 -23.03 -14.21
CA GLY A 86 -32.91 -22.62 -12.81
C GLY A 86 -31.64 -21.98 -12.22
N PHE A 87 -30.59 -21.71 -13.01
CA PHE A 87 -29.38 -21.04 -12.49
C PHE A 87 -29.50 -19.52 -12.40
N CYS A 88 -30.24 -18.91 -13.32
CA CYS A 88 -30.59 -17.49 -13.32
C CYS A 88 -32.06 -17.32 -13.75
N PRO A 89 -32.71 -16.17 -13.46
CA PRO A 89 -34.06 -15.91 -13.94
C PRO A 89 -34.07 -15.75 -15.46
N ARG A 90 -35.04 -16.37 -16.13
CA ARG A 90 -35.22 -16.18 -17.57
C ARG A 90 -35.70 -14.77 -17.88
N ALA A 91 -35.15 -14.16 -18.91
CA ALA A 91 -35.62 -12.87 -19.40
C ALA A 91 -36.82 -13.08 -20.33
N LEU A 92 -37.95 -12.50 -19.96
CA LEU A 92 -39.24 -12.74 -20.61
C LEU A 92 -39.52 -11.71 -21.71
N ALA A 93 -39.17 -10.45 -21.44
CA ALA A 93 -39.35 -9.38 -22.42
C ALA A 93 -38.46 -8.18 -22.10
N TRP A 94 -38.16 -7.39 -23.13
CA TRP A 94 -37.55 -6.07 -23.00
C TRP A 94 -38.12 -5.13 -24.08
N GLY A 95 -38.05 -3.81 -23.88
CA GLY A 95 -38.54 -2.86 -24.88
C GLY A 95 -38.75 -1.44 -24.37
N CYS A 96 -39.35 -0.59 -25.21
CA CYS A 96 -39.67 0.80 -24.89
C CYS A 96 -40.93 0.89 -24.01
N LEU A 97 -40.91 1.78 -23.01
CA LEU A 97 -42.09 2.16 -22.23
C LEU A 97 -42.82 3.29 -22.96
N GLU A 98 -44.04 3.02 -23.43
CA GLU A 98 -44.83 3.98 -24.25
C GLU A 98 -45.44 5.16 -23.46
N GLU A 99 -45.35 5.17 -22.12
CA GLU A 99 -45.88 6.25 -21.29
C GLU A 99 -44.86 7.40 -21.12
N GLY A 100 -45.04 8.46 -21.94
CA GLY A 100 -44.32 9.74 -21.85
C GLY A 100 -43.05 9.84 -22.71
N ASN A 101 -42.90 10.94 -23.47
CA ASN A 101 -41.77 11.42 -24.31
C ASN A 101 -40.80 10.42 -25.01
N GLY A 102 -41.06 9.10 -25.04
CA GLY A 102 -40.40 8.10 -25.88
C GLY A 102 -38.91 7.83 -25.57
N ARG A 103 -38.48 7.86 -24.30
CA ARG A 103 -37.05 7.71 -23.93
C ARG A 103 -36.74 6.70 -22.81
N SER A 104 -37.70 5.88 -22.39
CA SER A 104 -37.49 4.92 -21.30
C SER A 104 -37.63 3.49 -21.79
N PHE A 105 -36.81 2.58 -21.26
CA PHE A 105 -36.81 1.16 -21.61
C PHE A 105 -37.00 0.29 -20.37
N PHE A 106 -37.40 -0.96 -20.58
CA PHE A 106 -37.57 -1.96 -19.53
C PHE A 106 -36.96 -3.32 -19.89
N LEU A 107 -36.69 -4.11 -18.85
CA LEU A 107 -36.43 -5.54 -18.90
C LEU A 107 -37.34 -6.22 -17.88
N ALA A 108 -38.04 -7.27 -18.27
CA ALA A 108 -38.90 -8.08 -17.41
C ALA A 108 -38.41 -9.54 -17.40
N THR A 109 -38.30 -10.11 -16.21
CA THR A 109 -37.72 -11.43 -15.96
C THR A 109 -38.63 -12.26 -15.03
N GLU A 110 -38.42 -13.57 -15.00
CA GLU A 110 -38.94 -14.43 -13.94
C GLU A 110 -38.51 -13.91 -12.55
N PHE A 111 -39.35 -14.13 -11.54
CA PHE A 111 -39.02 -13.65 -10.20
C PHE A 111 -38.07 -14.62 -9.48
N LEU A 112 -36.91 -14.10 -9.11
CA LEU A 112 -35.93 -14.80 -8.28
C LEU A 112 -36.22 -14.55 -6.79
N ASP A 113 -36.57 -15.60 -6.05
CA ASP A 113 -36.83 -15.56 -4.62
C ASP A 113 -35.56 -15.85 -3.82
N LEU A 114 -34.99 -14.79 -3.22
CA LEU A 114 -33.82 -14.83 -2.34
C LEU A 114 -34.18 -14.89 -0.85
N GLY A 115 -35.47 -14.92 -0.48
CA GLY A 115 -35.95 -14.86 0.91
C GLY A 115 -35.74 -16.15 1.73
N VAL A 116 -35.07 -17.15 1.15
CA VAL A 116 -34.83 -18.46 1.74
C VAL A 116 -33.56 -18.40 2.61
N GLY A 117 -33.64 -17.73 3.77
CA GLY A 117 -32.48 -17.44 4.62
C GLY A 117 -31.49 -18.60 4.79
N GLY A 118 -30.18 -18.33 4.65
CA GLY A 118 -29.11 -19.30 4.78
C GLY A 118 -27.80 -18.81 4.15
N ARG A 119 -26.67 -19.50 4.40
CA ARG A 119 -25.42 -19.26 3.66
C ARG A 119 -25.56 -19.82 2.24
N ILE A 120 -24.90 -19.17 1.27
CA ILE A 120 -24.71 -19.70 -0.08
C ILE A 120 -24.16 -21.13 0.02
N ASP A 121 -24.86 -22.08 -0.58
CA ASP A 121 -24.32 -23.42 -0.79
C ASP A 121 -23.29 -23.35 -1.92
N GLN A 122 -22.03 -23.16 -1.51
CA GLN A 122 -20.88 -23.04 -2.40
C GLN A 122 -20.70 -24.31 -3.25
N SER A 123 -21.20 -25.47 -2.83
CA SER A 123 -21.14 -26.70 -3.61
C SER A 123 -22.18 -26.71 -4.73
N SER A 124 -23.44 -26.35 -4.43
CA SER A 124 -24.49 -26.19 -5.46
C SER A 124 -24.11 -25.13 -6.49
N LEU A 125 -23.58 -23.98 -6.04
CA LEU A 125 -23.15 -22.91 -6.93
C LEU A 125 -21.98 -23.36 -7.84
N ALA A 126 -20.99 -24.06 -7.28
CA ALA A 126 -19.87 -24.61 -8.05
C ALA A 126 -20.34 -25.62 -9.10
N GLN A 127 -21.35 -26.42 -8.78
CA GLN A 127 -21.92 -27.41 -9.70
C GLN A 127 -22.60 -26.75 -10.90
N ARG A 128 -23.48 -25.79 -10.64
CA ARG A 128 -24.21 -25.07 -11.70
C ARG A 128 -23.26 -24.21 -12.55
N LEU A 129 -22.29 -23.52 -11.94
CA LEU A 129 -21.28 -22.80 -12.69
C LEU A 129 -20.39 -23.74 -13.51
N GLY A 130 -20.00 -24.88 -12.94
CA GLY A 130 -19.23 -25.91 -13.65
C GLY A 130 -19.97 -26.45 -14.87
N GLN A 131 -21.29 -26.64 -14.76
CA GLN A 131 -22.14 -27.02 -15.90
C GLN A 131 -22.16 -25.93 -16.97
N LEU A 132 -22.37 -24.66 -16.59
CA LEU A 132 -22.35 -23.53 -17.52
C LEU A 132 -21.02 -23.47 -18.29
N HIS A 133 -19.91 -23.56 -17.58
CA HIS A 133 -18.55 -23.51 -18.14
C HIS A 133 -18.11 -24.79 -18.86
N SER A 134 -18.94 -25.84 -18.85
CA SER A 134 -18.72 -27.07 -19.63
C SER A 134 -19.60 -27.13 -20.88
N THR A 135 -20.62 -26.28 -20.98
CA THR A 135 -21.52 -26.21 -22.13
C THR A 135 -20.91 -25.33 -23.24
N PRO A 136 -20.59 -25.91 -24.42
CA PRO A 136 -20.03 -25.13 -25.52
C PRO A 136 -20.99 -24.05 -26.01
N ALA A 137 -20.45 -22.88 -26.37
CA ALA A 137 -21.22 -21.83 -27.03
C ALA A 137 -21.88 -22.33 -28.34
N PRO A 138 -22.99 -21.73 -28.77
CA PRO A 138 -23.62 -22.04 -30.06
C PRO A 138 -22.61 -21.92 -31.22
N ALA A 139 -22.68 -22.84 -32.17
CA ALA A 139 -21.92 -22.71 -33.42
C ALA A 139 -22.61 -21.69 -34.33
N ASP A 140 -21.81 -20.92 -35.05
CA ASP A 140 -22.32 -20.00 -36.06
C ASP A 140 -23.13 -20.79 -37.12
N PRO A 141 -24.40 -20.42 -37.39
CA PRO A 141 -25.25 -21.19 -38.30
C PRO A 141 -24.77 -21.23 -39.76
N GLN A 142 -23.94 -20.27 -40.19
CA GLN A 142 -23.47 -20.17 -41.56
C GLN A 142 -22.15 -20.92 -41.77
N THR A 143 -21.24 -20.83 -40.81
CA THR A 143 -19.88 -21.38 -40.90
C THR A 143 -19.69 -22.68 -40.12
N GLY A 144 -20.60 -23.00 -39.20
CA GLY A 144 -20.52 -24.15 -38.29
C GLY A 144 -19.41 -24.06 -37.24
N LYS A 145 -18.64 -22.96 -37.20
CA LYS A 145 -17.56 -22.74 -36.25
C LYS A 145 -18.05 -22.02 -34.99
N ARG A 146 -17.41 -22.29 -33.86
CA ARG A 146 -17.62 -21.53 -32.62
C ARG A 146 -16.60 -20.42 -32.52
N GLN A 147 -17.00 -19.25 -32.05
CA GLN A 147 -16.14 -18.06 -31.97
C GLN A 147 -16.26 -17.42 -30.58
N PHE A 148 -15.22 -16.68 -30.17
CA PHE A 148 -15.25 -15.84 -28.97
C PHE A 148 -15.95 -14.53 -29.29
N GLY A 149 -16.89 -14.08 -28.47
CA GLY A 149 -17.76 -12.95 -28.81
C GLY A 149 -19.12 -13.03 -28.13
N PHE A 150 -20.05 -12.20 -28.56
CA PHE A 150 -21.46 -12.32 -28.17
C PHE A 150 -22.35 -11.71 -29.26
N PRO A 151 -23.61 -12.17 -29.44
CA PRO A 151 -24.47 -11.66 -30.51
C PRO A 151 -24.77 -10.16 -30.42
N VAL A 152 -24.74 -9.61 -29.21
CA VAL A 152 -25.05 -8.21 -28.89
C VAL A 152 -24.02 -7.63 -27.92
N PRO A 153 -23.85 -6.30 -27.87
CA PRO A 153 -23.10 -5.67 -26.80
C PRO A 153 -23.71 -5.98 -25.43
N THR A 154 -22.87 -6.19 -24.42
CA THR A 154 -23.30 -6.35 -23.02
C THR A 154 -22.66 -5.28 -22.14
N PHE A 155 -23.00 -5.24 -20.85
CA PHE A 155 -22.55 -4.17 -19.95
C PHE A 155 -22.07 -4.75 -18.62
N CYS A 156 -20.83 -4.44 -18.24
CA CYS A 156 -20.27 -4.77 -16.93
C CYS A 156 -20.31 -3.52 -16.05
N GLY A 157 -21.31 -3.45 -15.17
CA GLY A 157 -21.77 -2.19 -14.59
C GLY A 157 -22.39 -1.28 -15.67
N ASP A 158 -21.93 -0.03 -15.76
CA ASP A 158 -22.36 0.92 -16.79
C ASP A 158 -21.40 0.94 -18.01
N THR A 159 -20.46 0.01 -18.08
CA THR A 159 -19.43 -0.03 -19.12
C THR A 159 -19.83 -0.97 -20.25
N LYS A 160 -20.03 -0.39 -21.44
CA LYS A 160 -20.37 -1.12 -22.67
C LYS A 160 -19.21 -2.02 -23.11
N GLN A 161 -19.51 -3.30 -23.32
CA GLN A 161 -18.65 -4.31 -23.90
C GLN A 161 -19.13 -4.66 -25.32
N PRO A 162 -18.42 -4.26 -26.39
CA PRO A 162 -18.87 -4.48 -27.76
C PRO A 162 -19.00 -5.97 -28.14
N ASN A 163 -18.15 -6.83 -27.58
CA ASN A 163 -18.17 -8.29 -27.75
C ASN A 163 -18.17 -8.77 -29.22
N ARG A 164 -17.49 -8.06 -30.12
CA ARG A 164 -17.35 -8.50 -31.51
C ARG A 164 -16.70 -9.88 -31.58
N TYR A 165 -17.07 -10.66 -32.61
CA TYR A 165 -16.56 -12.01 -32.78
C TYR A 165 -15.08 -12.04 -33.21
N HIS A 166 -14.31 -12.94 -32.60
CA HIS A 166 -12.93 -13.25 -32.93
C HIS A 166 -12.70 -14.77 -32.89
N ASP A 167 -11.81 -15.25 -33.75
CA ASP A 167 -11.44 -16.68 -33.81
C ASP A 167 -10.44 -17.09 -32.71
N SER A 168 -9.78 -16.12 -32.06
CA SER A 168 -8.74 -16.36 -31.06
C SER A 168 -9.09 -15.69 -29.74
N TRP A 169 -8.96 -16.42 -28.64
CA TRP A 169 -9.20 -15.89 -27.30
C TRP A 169 -8.21 -14.79 -26.92
N ALA A 170 -6.93 -14.94 -27.27
CA ALA A 170 -5.93 -13.89 -27.04
C ALA A 170 -6.31 -12.58 -27.75
N LYS A 171 -6.76 -12.66 -29.01
CA LYS A 171 -7.18 -11.49 -29.78
C LYS A 171 -8.45 -10.86 -29.20
N PHE A 172 -9.44 -11.68 -28.84
CA PHE A 172 -10.65 -11.22 -28.18
C PHE A 172 -10.29 -10.48 -26.89
N TYR A 173 -9.51 -11.10 -26.01
CA TYR A 173 -9.17 -10.55 -24.70
C TYR A 173 -8.34 -9.26 -24.80
N ALA A 174 -7.32 -9.23 -25.67
CA ALA A 174 -6.53 -8.01 -25.88
C ALA A 174 -7.40 -6.85 -26.37
N ASN A 175 -8.21 -7.07 -27.41
CA ASN A 175 -8.93 -5.98 -28.10
C ASN A 175 -10.25 -5.61 -27.41
N GLU A 176 -11.08 -6.60 -27.08
CA GLU A 176 -12.45 -6.42 -26.56
C GLU A 176 -12.51 -6.31 -25.04
N ARG A 177 -11.40 -6.56 -24.32
CA ARG A 177 -11.29 -6.33 -22.86
C ARG A 177 -10.27 -5.25 -22.54
N LEU A 178 -8.97 -5.51 -22.70
CA LEU A 178 -7.91 -4.60 -22.21
C LEU A 178 -7.84 -3.26 -22.96
N LEU A 179 -7.78 -3.28 -24.29
CA LEU A 179 -7.65 -2.04 -25.07
C LEU A 179 -8.95 -1.23 -25.06
N MET A 180 -10.10 -1.90 -25.15
CA MET A 180 -11.41 -1.25 -25.04
C MET A 180 -11.63 -0.58 -23.68
N ILE A 181 -11.28 -1.26 -22.57
CA ILE A 181 -11.46 -0.65 -21.25
C ILE A 181 -10.49 0.51 -21.01
N LEU A 182 -9.29 0.45 -21.59
CA LEU A 182 -8.36 1.57 -21.59
C LEU A 182 -8.97 2.79 -22.28
N GLU A 183 -9.51 2.64 -23.49
CA GLU A 183 -10.15 3.74 -24.21
C GLU A 183 -11.34 4.32 -23.42
N THR A 184 -12.15 3.46 -22.80
CA THR A 184 -13.28 3.88 -21.97
C THR A 184 -12.81 4.62 -20.73
N SER A 185 -11.78 4.11 -20.07
CA SER A 185 -11.15 4.75 -18.91
C SER A 185 -10.60 6.13 -19.27
N GLU A 186 -9.93 6.29 -20.42
CA GLU A 186 -9.38 7.58 -20.82
C GLU A 186 -10.46 8.61 -21.15
N LYS A 187 -11.58 8.17 -21.73
CA LYS A 187 -12.74 9.04 -21.98
C LYS A 187 -13.36 9.55 -20.67
N ARG A 188 -13.39 8.73 -19.62
CA ARG A 188 -14.03 9.07 -18.34
C ARG A 188 -13.10 9.78 -17.35
N ASN A 189 -11.86 9.29 -17.23
CA ASN A 189 -10.91 9.71 -16.20
C ASN A 189 -9.77 10.61 -16.73
N GLY A 190 -9.70 10.83 -18.05
CA GLY A 190 -8.60 11.55 -18.70
C GLY A 190 -7.44 10.64 -19.11
N HIS A 191 -6.54 11.18 -19.94
CA HIS A 191 -5.44 10.42 -20.53
C HIS A 191 -4.32 10.17 -19.51
N ASP A 192 -3.97 8.89 -19.30
CA ASP A 192 -2.89 8.45 -18.42
C ASP A 192 -1.89 7.63 -19.22
N VAL A 193 -0.82 8.29 -19.66
CA VAL A 193 0.24 7.70 -20.49
C VAL A 193 0.86 6.48 -19.82
N GLY A 194 1.04 6.54 -18.49
CA GLY A 194 1.64 5.45 -17.71
C GLY A 194 0.74 4.22 -17.67
N LEU A 195 -0.58 4.42 -17.48
CA LEU A 195 -1.55 3.33 -17.49
C LEU A 195 -1.74 2.75 -18.89
N ARG A 196 -1.85 3.61 -19.92
CA ARG A 196 -1.97 3.21 -21.33
C ARG A 196 -0.87 2.27 -21.75
N ASP A 197 0.37 2.69 -21.58
CA ASP A 197 1.52 1.89 -21.97
C ASP A 197 1.54 0.55 -21.20
N LEU A 198 1.18 0.58 -19.92
CA LEU A 198 1.09 -0.59 -19.05
C LEU A 198 0.08 -1.62 -19.58
N VAL A 199 -1.11 -1.16 -19.98
CA VAL A 199 -2.17 -1.97 -20.57
C VAL A 199 -1.80 -2.47 -21.97
N GLU A 200 -1.31 -1.60 -22.86
CA GLU A 200 -0.90 -1.97 -24.22
C GLU A 200 0.17 -3.07 -24.21
N ARG A 201 1.20 -2.94 -23.36
CA ARG A 201 2.20 -4.00 -23.23
C ARG A 201 1.65 -5.28 -22.62
N THR A 202 0.76 -5.20 -21.63
CA THR A 202 0.12 -6.42 -21.11
C THR A 202 -0.66 -7.11 -22.23
N ALA A 203 -1.38 -6.35 -23.06
CA ALA A 203 -2.10 -6.85 -24.23
C ALA A 203 -1.20 -7.40 -25.34
N HIS A 204 0.01 -6.87 -25.53
CA HIS A 204 0.92 -7.30 -26.61
C HIS A 204 1.98 -8.32 -26.19
N THR A 205 2.25 -8.48 -24.90
CA THR A 205 3.32 -9.38 -24.40
C THR A 205 2.77 -10.50 -23.52
N VAL A 206 1.99 -10.16 -22.49
CA VAL A 206 1.47 -11.13 -21.51
C VAL A 206 0.29 -11.92 -22.08
N VAL A 207 -0.63 -11.24 -22.78
CA VAL A 207 -1.80 -11.90 -23.38
C VAL A 207 -1.39 -12.96 -24.41
N PRO A 208 -0.51 -12.72 -25.40
CA PRO A 208 -0.05 -13.78 -26.30
C PRO A 208 0.76 -14.86 -25.58
N ALA A 209 1.51 -14.53 -24.52
CA ALA A 209 2.26 -15.54 -23.77
C ALA A 209 1.36 -16.52 -23.03
N LEU A 210 0.26 -16.03 -22.42
CA LEU A 210 -0.64 -16.85 -21.60
C LEU A 210 -1.82 -17.44 -22.39
N LEU A 211 -2.30 -16.74 -23.42
CA LEU A 211 -3.60 -17.00 -24.04
C LEU A 211 -3.54 -17.36 -25.53
N ARG A 212 -2.35 -17.45 -26.16
CA ARG A 212 -2.24 -17.73 -27.61
C ARG A 212 -2.83 -19.09 -27.98
N ASP A 213 -3.36 -19.14 -29.19
CA ASP A 213 -3.81 -20.37 -29.84
C ASP A 213 -2.62 -21.35 -29.95
N GLY A 214 -2.87 -22.63 -29.76
CA GLY A 214 -1.82 -23.67 -29.75
C GLY A 214 -0.96 -23.71 -28.47
N HIS A 215 -1.22 -22.84 -27.50
CA HIS A 215 -0.61 -22.90 -26.16
C HIS A 215 -1.68 -23.12 -25.09
N LEU A 216 -2.68 -22.24 -25.03
CA LEU A 216 -3.76 -22.37 -24.07
C LEU A 216 -4.68 -23.55 -24.43
N GLY A 217 -4.86 -24.47 -23.49
CA GLY A 217 -5.55 -25.75 -23.68
C GLY A 217 -4.63 -26.93 -23.98
N TYR A 218 -3.32 -26.69 -24.11
CA TYR A 218 -2.31 -27.70 -24.40
C TYR A 218 -1.28 -27.78 -23.29
N ASP A 219 -0.96 -28.99 -22.88
CA ASP A 219 0.13 -29.25 -21.94
C ASP A 219 1.50 -29.08 -22.63
N ARG A 220 2.56 -29.28 -21.85
CA ARG A 220 3.95 -29.13 -22.29
C ARG A 220 4.38 -30.04 -23.44
N ASN A 221 3.64 -31.12 -23.67
CA ASN A 221 3.90 -32.10 -24.72
C ASN A 221 3.02 -31.86 -25.95
N GLY A 222 2.22 -30.77 -25.96
CA GLY A 222 1.23 -30.48 -26.98
C GLY A 222 -0.01 -31.37 -26.86
N HIS A 223 -0.17 -32.12 -25.77
CA HIS A 223 -1.38 -32.89 -25.53
C HIS A 223 -2.44 -32.00 -24.89
N GLY A 224 -3.64 -32.06 -25.42
CA GLY A 224 -4.72 -31.23 -24.96
C GLY A 224 -5.68 -30.97 -26.09
N LYS A 225 -6.54 -30.00 -25.88
CA LYS A 225 -7.49 -29.56 -26.89
C LYS A 225 -7.57 -28.06 -26.85
N GLU A 226 -7.75 -27.48 -28.03
CA GLU A 226 -8.06 -26.07 -28.14
C GLU A 226 -9.22 -25.71 -27.21
N ILE A 227 -9.08 -24.57 -26.53
CA ILE A 227 -10.14 -24.08 -25.65
C ILE A 227 -11.41 -23.87 -26.46
N THR A 228 -12.51 -24.39 -25.94
CA THR A 228 -13.83 -24.19 -26.53
C THR A 228 -14.46 -22.95 -25.90
N PRO A 229 -14.97 -21.98 -26.69
CA PRO A 229 -15.72 -20.88 -26.13
C PRO A 229 -16.97 -21.41 -25.43
N VAL A 230 -17.21 -20.93 -24.21
CA VAL A 230 -18.38 -21.27 -23.38
C VAL A 230 -19.07 -19.98 -22.94
N VAL A 231 -20.34 -20.07 -22.58
CA VAL A 231 -21.04 -18.95 -21.95
C VAL A 231 -20.41 -18.70 -20.58
N VAL A 232 -20.01 -17.45 -20.32
CA VAL A 232 -19.58 -17.00 -18.99
C VAL A 232 -20.55 -15.94 -18.49
N HIS A 233 -20.67 -15.80 -17.16
CA HIS A 233 -21.49 -14.76 -16.55
C HIS A 233 -20.94 -13.36 -16.81
N GLY A 234 -19.61 -13.21 -16.84
CA GLY A 234 -18.89 -12.01 -17.24
C GLY A 234 -18.75 -10.93 -16.16
N ASP A 235 -19.56 -10.97 -15.11
CA ASP A 235 -19.51 -10.08 -13.92
C ASP A 235 -19.84 -10.83 -12.61
N LEU A 236 -19.26 -12.02 -12.41
CA LEU A 236 -19.60 -12.91 -11.29
C LEU A 236 -18.82 -12.62 -10.00
N TRP A 237 -19.13 -11.50 -9.34
CA TRP A 237 -18.65 -11.23 -7.97
C TRP A 237 -19.68 -11.67 -6.93
N SER A 238 -19.32 -11.64 -5.64
CA SER A 238 -20.17 -12.16 -4.57
C SER A 238 -21.52 -11.45 -4.41
N GLY A 239 -21.71 -10.27 -5.00
CA GLY A 239 -22.98 -9.56 -5.00
C GLY A 239 -23.98 -10.06 -6.07
N ASN A 240 -23.49 -10.78 -7.09
CA ASN A 240 -24.28 -11.28 -8.23
C ASN A 240 -24.57 -12.79 -8.12
N ALA A 241 -24.34 -13.37 -6.94
CA ALA A 241 -24.62 -14.76 -6.65
C ALA A 241 -25.21 -14.89 -5.24
N ASP A 242 -26.25 -15.71 -5.10
CA ASP A 242 -26.86 -15.98 -3.80
C ASP A 242 -27.47 -17.39 -3.76
N ARG A 243 -28.15 -17.73 -2.66
CA ARG A 243 -29.01 -18.89 -2.53
C ARG A 243 -30.46 -18.47 -2.78
N GLY A 244 -31.12 -19.14 -3.72
CA GLY A 244 -32.49 -18.81 -4.06
C GLY A 244 -33.15 -19.87 -4.92
N ARG A 245 -34.31 -19.53 -5.47
CA ARG A 245 -35.07 -20.33 -6.44
C ARG A 245 -35.86 -19.42 -7.37
N ILE A 246 -36.18 -19.88 -8.57
CA ILE A 246 -37.11 -19.18 -9.45
C ILE A 246 -38.52 -19.63 -9.07
N VAL A 247 -39.43 -18.70 -8.76
CA VAL A 247 -40.78 -19.05 -8.30
C VAL A 247 -41.81 -18.92 -9.41
N ALA A 248 -42.76 -19.86 -9.47
CA ALA A 248 -43.90 -19.81 -10.38
C ALA A 248 -43.48 -19.67 -11.86
N SER A 249 -42.35 -20.29 -12.24
CA SER A 249 -41.87 -20.37 -13.63
C SER A 249 -42.71 -21.34 -14.47
N GLY A 250 -43.55 -22.16 -13.83
CA GLY A 250 -44.28 -23.26 -14.46
C GLY A 250 -43.41 -24.50 -14.73
N ARG A 251 -42.11 -24.46 -14.40
CA ARG A 251 -41.16 -25.57 -14.54
C ARG A 251 -40.67 -25.99 -13.16
N LYS A 252 -41.11 -27.16 -12.68
CA LYS A 252 -40.78 -27.67 -11.32
C LYS A 252 -39.27 -27.76 -11.05
N GLU A 253 -38.47 -27.93 -12.10
CA GLU A 253 -37.00 -28.03 -12.06
C GLU A 253 -36.32 -26.70 -11.67
N ASP A 254 -36.94 -25.56 -12.00
CA ASP A 254 -36.41 -24.22 -11.70
C ASP A 254 -36.76 -23.74 -10.27
N GLU A 255 -37.71 -24.42 -9.61
CA GLU A 255 -38.20 -24.07 -8.27
C GLU A 255 -37.36 -24.68 -7.13
N GLU A 256 -36.34 -25.47 -7.47
CA GLU A 256 -35.40 -26.03 -6.51
C GLU A 256 -34.50 -24.95 -5.88
N VAL A 257 -34.35 -24.99 -4.56
CA VAL A 257 -33.48 -24.06 -3.84
C VAL A 257 -32.02 -24.45 -4.05
N GLY A 258 -31.22 -23.55 -4.60
CA GLY A 258 -29.80 -23.78 -4.88
C GLY A 258 -28.99 -22.50 -5.04
N GLY A 259 -27.76 -22.64 -5.51
CA GLY A 259 -26.95 -21.49 -5.92
C GLY A 259 -27.49 -20.88 -7.20
N VAL A 260 -27.73 -19.57 -7.19
CA VAL A 260 -28.30 -18.80 -8.30
C VAL A 260 -27.41 -17.60 -8.62
N VAL A 261 -27.45 -17.13 -9.87
CA VAL A 261 -26.73 -15.95 -10.35
C VAL A 261 -27.69 -14.99 -11.05
N TYR A 262 -27.35 -13.71 -11.04
CA TYR A 262 -28.14 -12.63 -11.63
C TYR A 262 -27.24 -11.45 -12.00
N ASP A 263 -27.78 -10.54 -12.81
CA ASP A 263 -27.06 -9.39 -13.37
C ASP A 263 -25.81 -9.76 -14.21
N PRO A 264 -25.95 -10.62 -15.24
CA PRO A 264 -24.83 -11.03 -16.08
C PRO A 264 -24.39 -9.96 -17.11
N SER A 265 -23.11 -9.99 -17.45
CA SER A 265 -22.49 -9.31 -18.59
C SER A 265 -21.90 -10.34 -19.54
N ALA A 266 -22.74 -11.23 -20.06
CA ALA A 266 -22.28 -12.49 -20.64
C ALA A 266 -21.48 -12.30 -21.93
N CYS A 267 -20.57 -13.24 -22.18
CA CYS A 267 -19.97 -13.45 -23.48
C CYS A 267 -19.57 -14.92 -23.68
N TYR A 268 -19.21 -15.28 -24.90
CA TYR A 268 -18.56 -16.54 -25.21
C TYR A 268 -17.06 -16.38 -25.01
N ALA A 269 -16.54 -17.04 -23.98
CA ALA A 269 -15.20 -16.82 -23.45
C ALA A 269 -14.52 -18.13 -23.02
N HIS A 270 -13.27 -18.01 -22.58
CA HIS A 270 -12.61 -19.07 -21.84
C HIS A 270 -13.27 -19.24 -20.46
N SER A 271 -13.52 -20.49 -20.05
CA SER A 271 -14.20 -20.84 -18.78
C SER A 271 -13.56 -20.27 -17.52
N GLU A 272 -12.25 -19.99 -17.53
CA GLU A 272 -11.57 -19.41 -16.37
C GLU A 272 -11.76 -17.89 -16.22
N TYR A 273 -12.40 -17.22 -17.20
CA TYR A 273 -12.59 -15.77 -17.19
C TYR A 273 -13.33 -15.28 -15.93
N ASP A 274 -14.47 -15.90 -15.59
CA ASP A 274 -15.27 -15.53 -14.40
C ASP A 274 -14.49 -15.74 -13.10
N LEU A 275 -13.61 -16.72 -13.05
CA LEU A 275 -12.82 -17.02 -11.85
C LEU A 275 -11.87 -15.86 -11.46
N GLY A 276 -11.56 -14.95 -12.40
CA GLY A 276 -10.78 -13.75 -12.16
C GLY A 276 -11.49 -12.79 -11.20
N ILE A 277 -12.71 -12.33 -11.55
CA ILE A 277 -13.46 -11.39 -10.70
C ILE A 277 -13.89 -12.01 -9.36
N MET A 278 -14.14 -13.32 -9.33
CA MET A 278 -14.54 -14.03 -8.11
C MET A 278 -13.51 -13.90 -6.97
N LYS A 279 -12.24 -13.64 -7.27
CA LYS A 279 -11.20 -13.42 -6.25
C LYS A 279 -11.10 -11.97 -5.76
N MET A 280 -11.68 -11.00 -6.48
CA MET A 280 -11.47 -9.57 -6.25
C MET A 280 -12.17 -9.04 -4.99
N PHE A 281 -13.37 -9.55 -4.66
CA PHE A 281 -14.21 -9.01 -3.58
C PHE A 281 -14.51 -10.01 -2.44
N GLY A 282 -13.82 -11.15 -2.42
CA GLY A 282 -14.09 -12.24 -1.48
C GLY A 282 -15.44 -12.93 -1.75
N GLY A 283 -15.93 -13.72 -0.79
CA GLY A 283 -17.23 -14.41 -0.88
C GLY A 283 -17.19 -15.83 -1.45
N PHE A 284 -16.10 -16.23 -2.12
CA PHE A 284 -15.88 -17.58 -2.63
C PHE A 284 -14.66 -18.23 -1.97
N GLY A 285 -14.89 -19.31 -1.22
CA GLY A 285 -13.86 -20.01 -0.45
C GLY A 285 -13.18 -21.15 -1.20
N SER A 286 -12.16 -21.76 -0.59
CA SER A 286 -11.48 -22.94 -1.16
C SER A 286 -12.43 -24.10 -1.42
N SER A 287 -13.51 -24.26 -0.64
CA SER A 287 -14.55 -25.26 -0.87
C SER A 287 -15.24 -25.12 -2.23
N PHE A 288 -15.50 -23.88 -2.67
CA PHE A 288 -16.06 -23.60 -3.99
C PHE A 288 -15.10 -24.00 -5.10
N PHE A 289 -13.87 -23.47 -5.07
CA PHE A 289 -12.88 -23.73 -6.12
C PHE A 289 -12.52 -25.22 -6.21
N ASN A 290 -12.47 -25.92 -5.08
CA ASN A 290 -12.25 -27.37 -5.06
C ASN A 290 -13.42 -28.13 -5.69
N ALA A 291 -14.68 -27.74 -5.41
CA ALA A 291 -15.85 -28.35 -6.02
C ALA A 291 -15.93 -28.04 -7.52
N TYR A 292 -15.69 -26.79 -7.91
CA TYR A 292 -15.69 -26.33 -9.30
C TYR A 292 -14.62 -27.07 -10.12
N HIS A 293 -13.38 -27.15 -9.63
CA HIS A 293 -12.30 -27.79 -10.38
C HIS A 293 -12.37 -29.31 -10.46
N ARG A 294 -13.25 -29.96 -9.68
CA ARG A 294 -13.61 -31.37 -9.91
C ARG A 294 -14.46 -31.55 -11.17
N LEU A 295 -15.21 -30.51 -11.56
CA LEU A 295 -16.11 -30.52 -12.72
C LEU A 295 -15.45 -29.91 -13.95
N VAL A 296 -14.80 -28.75 -13.76
CA VAL A 296 -14.06 -28.03 -14.80
C VAL A 296 -12.59 -27.98 -14.40
N PRO A 297 -11.76 -28.93 -14.88
CA PRO A 297 -10.34 -28.93 -14.62
C PRO A 297 -9.69 -27.61 -15.04
N LYS A 298 -8.62 -27.23 -14.35
CA LYS A 298 -7.79 -26.08 -14.74
C LYS A 298 -7.28 -26.31 -16.15
N THR A 299 -7.38 -25.28 -16.99
CA THR A 299 -6.93 -25.33 -18.38
C THR A 299 -5.40 -25.43 -18.40
N GLU A 300 -4.87 -26.25 -19.31
CA GLU A 300 -3.42 -26.34 -19.50
C GLU A 300 -2.86 -25.08 -20.20
N PRO A 301 -1.61 -24.65 -19.90
CA PRO A 301 -0.73 -25.18 -18.86
C PRO A 301 -1.21 -24.82 -17.44
N VAL A 302 -1.38 -25.81 -16.56
CA VAL A 302 -1.92 -25.58 -15.21
C VAL A 302 -1.01 -24.70 -14.35
N GLU A 303 0.31 -24.71 -14.59
CA GLU A 303 1.26 -23.81 -13.92
C GLU A 303 1.00 -22.31 -14.16
N GLU A 304 0.32 -21.96 -15.25
CA GLU A 304 0.02 -20.58 -15.62
C GLU A 304 -1.37 -20.15 -15.15
N TYR A 305 -2.13 -21.05 -14.52
CA TYR A 305 -3.48 -20.81 -14.03
C TYR A 305 -3.59 -19.54 -13.19
N ASP A 306 -2.72 -19.38 -12.19
CA ASP A 306 -2.77 -18.21 -11.31
C ASP A 306 -2.36 -16.91 -12.04
N ASP A 307 -1.53 -17.00 -13.08
CA ASP A 307 -1.18 -15.85 -13.92
C ASP A 307 -2.36 -15.47 -14.84
N ARG A 308 -3.10 -16.45 -15.37
CA ARG A 308 -4.34 -16.23 -16.13
C ARG A 308 -5.44 -15.63 -15.28
N LEU A 309 -5.64 -16.13 -14.06
CA LEU A 309 -6.61 -15.54 -13.13
C LEU A 309 -6.30 -14.08 -12.83
N ARG A 310 -5.02 -13.75 -12.55
CA ARG A 310 -4.59 -12.36 -12.35
C ARG A 310 -4.83 -11.51 -13.59
N LEU A 311 -4.55 -12.06 -14.78
CA LEU A 311 -4.83 -11.39 -16.03
C LEU A 311 -6.34 -11.14 -16.18
N TYR A 312 -7.20 -12.10 -15.89
CA TYR A 312 -8.66 -11.91 -15.95
C TYR A 312 -9.17 -10.92 -14.90
N GLU A 313 -8.65 -10.97 -13.67
CA GLU A 313 -8.92 -10.01 -12.60
C GLU A 313 -8.52 -8.57 -13.00
N LEU A 314 -7.40 -8.40 -13.74
CA LEU A 314 -6.93 -7.09 -14.21
C LEU A 314 -7.99 -6.33 -14.99
N TYR A 315 -8.75 -7.00 -15.87
CA TYR A 315 -9.83 -6.35 -16.61
C TYR A 315 -10.84 -5.71 -15.65
N HIS A 316 -11.20 -6.40 -14.57
CA HIS A 316 -12.18 -5.89 -13.60
C HIS A 316 -11.63 -4.75 -12.75
N HIS A 317 -10.33 -4.74 -12.40
CA HIS A 317 -9.69 -3.57 -11.79
C HIS A 317 -9.70 -2.35 -12.73
N LEU A 318 -9.41 -2.55 -14.02
CA LEU A 318 -9.47 -1.48 -15.02
C LEU A 318 -10.91 -1.00 -15.24
N ASN A 319 -11.89 -1.91 -15.20
CA ASN A 319 -13.31 -1.58 -15.28
C ASN A 319 -13.75 -0.75 -14.07
N HIS A 320 -13.40 -1.18 -12.85
CA HIS A 320 -13.68 -0.41 -11.64
C HIS A 320 -12.96 0.93 -11.61
N TYR A 321 -11.74 1.03 -12.17
CA TYR A 321 -11.08 2.31 -12.36
C TYR A 321 -11.86 3.22 -13.32
N ALA A 322 -12.32 2.70 -14.45
CA ALA A 322 -13.13 3.44 -15.42
C ALA A 322 -14.47 3.96 -14.84
N ILE A 323 -15.10 3.20 -13.92
CA ILE A 323 -16.40 3.56 -13.32
C ILE A 323 -16.24 4.42 -12.05
N PHE A 324 -15.30 4.08 -11.17
CA PHE A 324 -15.21 4.64 -9.80
C PHE A 324 -13.96 5.49 -9.54
N GLY A 325 -12.99 5.53 -10.46
CA GLY A 325 -11.79 6.37 -10.36
C GLY A 325 -10.66 5.80 -9.50
N VAL A 326 -9.81 6.70 -8.98
CA VAL A 326 -8.40 6.49 -8.53
C VAL A 326 -8.14 5.27 -7.63
N GLY A 327 -9.11 4.85 -6.82
CA GLY A 327 -8.95 3.75 -5.84
C GLY A 327 -8.55 2.39 -6.44
N TYR A 328 -8.89 2.12 -7.71
CA TYR A 328 -8.62 0.82 -8.36
C TYR A 328 -7.41 0.85 -9.31
N ARG A 329 -6.84 2.02 -9.58
CA ARG A 329 -5.68 2.18 -10.47
C ARG A 329 -4.46 1.43 -9.96
N SER A 330 -4.18 1.54 -8.67
CA SER A 330 -3.01 0.92 -8.02
C SER A 330 -3.06 -0.61 -8.11
N GLY A 331 -4.25 -1.21 -7.96
CA GLY A 331 -4.49 -2.65 -8.14
C GLY A 331 -4.16 -3.10 -9.56
N ALA A 332 -4.74 -2.45 -10.57
CA ALA A 332 -4.46 -2.74 -11.98
C ALA A 332 -2.96 -2.61 -12.33
N VAL A 333 -2.33 -1.52 -11.87
CA VAL A 333 -0.89 -1.26 -12.08
C VAL A 333 -0.03 -2.36 -11.43
N SER A 334 -0.35 -2.78 -10.21
CA SER A 334 0.37 -3.82 -9.47
C SER A 334 0.31 -5.17 -10.19
N ILE A 335 -0.88 -5.58 -10.65
CA ILE A 335 -1.07 -6.83 -11.38
C ILE A 335 -0.25 -6.84 -12.68
N MET A 336 -0.36 -5.78 -13.50
CA MET A 336 0.41 -5.68 -14.74
C MET A 336 1.92 -5.73 -14.48
N GLN A 337 2.41 -5.01 -13.47
CA GLN A 337 3.84 -5.00 -13.14
C GLN A 337 4.34 -6.37 -12.66
N LYS A 338 3.56 -7.08 -11.84
CA LYS A 338 3.90 -8.44 -11.39
C LYS A 338 4.03 -9.40 -12.58
N LEU A 339 3.08 -9.36 -13.51
CA LEU A 339 3.07 -10.20 -14.71
C LEU A 339 4.26 -9.89 -15.64
N ILE A 340 4.68 -8.62 -15.74
CA ILE A 340 5.80 -8.22 -16.60
C ILE A 340 7.18 -8.47 -15.93
N LYS A 341 7.31 -8.33 -14.61
CA LYS A 341 8.59 -8.43 -13.87
C LYS A 341 9.22 -9.84 -13.86
N LYS A 342 8.49 -10.91 -14.19
CA LYS A 342 8.99 -12.31 -14.21
C LYS A 342 10.15 -12.55 -15.21
N TYR A 343 10.65 -11.54 -15.94
CA TYR A 343 11.49 -11.69 -17.14
C TYR A 343 12.75 -10.76 -17.25
N VAL A 344 13.72 -10.67 -16.28
CA VAL A 344 14.75 -9.55 -16.20
C VAL A 344 16.28 -9.78 -16.39
N GLN A 345 16.96 -10.73 -15.72
CA GLN A 345 18.45 -10.82 -15.66
C GLN A 345 19.19 -10.96 -17.01
N ARG A 346 18.48 -11.41 -18.04
CA ARG A 346 19.05 -11.79 -19.33
C ARG A 346 19.77 -10.63 -20.04
N VAL A 347 19.26 -9.40 -19.86
CA VAL A 347 19.80 -8.19 -20.50
C VAL A 347 21.19 -7.83 -19.99
N TRP A 348 21.42 -7.97 -18.69
CA TRP A 348 22.71 -7.64 -18.08
C TRP A 348 23.81 -8.58 -18.60
N LEU A 349 23.49 -9.88 -18.71
CA LEU A 349 24.39 -10.86 -19.30
C LEU A 349 24.75 -10.53 -20.75
N ALA A 350 23.82 -10.06 -21.57
CA ALA A 350 24.13 -9.72 -22.96
C ALA A 350 25.02 -8.48 -23.10
N LEU A 351 24.86 -7.49 -22.23
CA LEU A 351 25.73 -6.31 -22.20
C LEU A 351 27.17 -6.68 -21.81
N GLU A 352 27.32 -7.54 -20.80
CA GLU A 352 28.61 -8.09 -20.41
C GLU A 352 29.24 -8.94 -21.51
N GLU A 353 28.49 -9.87 -22.11
CA GLU A 353 29.04 -10.72 -23.17
C GLU A 353 29.49 -9.90 -24.37
N LYS A 354 28.66 -8.97 -24.84
CA LYS A 354 28.97 -8.12 -25.99
C LYS A 354 29.99 -7.01 -25.66
N GLN A 355 30.42 -6.86 -24.40
CA GLN A 355 31.31 -5.79 -23.96
C GLN A 355 30.80 -4.40 -24.39
N ILE A 356 29.49 -4.18 -24.30
CA ILE A 356 28.87 -2.90 -24.63
C ILE A 356 28.98 -2.01 -23.40
N PRO A 357 29.61 -0.82 -23.45
CA PRO A 357 29.76 0.04 -22.29
C PRO A 357 28.39 0.46 -21.73
N TYR A 358 28.18 0.20 -20.44
CA TYR A 358 26.94 0.53 -19.77
C TYR A 358 27.18 1.13 -18.37
N GLN A 359 26.19 1.88 -17.87
CA GLN A 359 26.11 2.28 -16.47
C GLN A 359 24.97 1.50 -15.81
N TYR A 360 25.31 0.69 -14.82
CA TYR A 360 24.34 0.00 -13.97
C TYR A 360 23.78 0.96 -12.92
N ILE A 361 22.47 1.01 -12.78
CA ILE A 361 21.78 1.76 -11.74
C ILE A 361 20.90 0.77 -10.99
N GLU A 362 21.28 0.47 -9.76
CA GLU A 362 20.48 -0.38 -8.90
C GLU A 362 19.21 0.35 -8.47
N VAL A 363 18.04 -0.26 -8.67
CA VAL A 363 16.75 0.33 -8.28
C VAL A 363 15.96 -0.68 -7.47
N ASN A 364 15.49 -0.24 -6.30
CA ASN A 364 14.56 -1.00 -5.49
C ASN A 364 13.19 -1.07 -6.20
N PRO A 365 12.68 -2.27 -6.55
CA PRO A 365 11.42 -2.40 -7.28
C PRO A 365 10.16 -2.02 -6.46
N TYR A 366 10.26 -1.92 -5.14
CA TYR A 366 9.18 -1.48 -4.24
C TYR A 366 9.24 0.01 -3.96
N HIS A 367 10.44 0.59 -3.96
CA HIS A 367 10.68 2.01 -3.72
C HIS A 367 11.27 2.61 -4.99
N LYS A 368 10.39 2.89 -5.96
CA LYS A 368 10.79 3.33 -7.29
C LYS A 368 11.37 4.74 -7.23
N LEU A 369 12.64 4.88 -7.61
CA LEU A 369 13.26 6.20 -7.72
C LEU A 369 12.57 7.03 -8.80
N GLN A 370 12.41 8.33 -8.53
CA GLN A 370 11.82 9.29 -9.48
C GLN A 370 12.58 9.33 -10.81
N SER A 371 13.90 9.08 -10.78
CA SER A 371 14.74 8.98 -11.99
C SER A 371 14.36 7.79 -12.87
N LEU A 372 14.07 6.61 -12.29
CA LEU A 372 13.54 5.47 -13.05
C LEU A 372 12.17 5.80 -13.62
N LEU A 373 11.28 6.41 -12.82
CA LEU A 373 9.93 6.78 -13.27
C LEU A 373 9.95 7.85 -14.37
N SER A 374 10.94 8.76 -14.36
CA SER A 374 11.11 9.75 -15.42
C SER A 374 11.60 9.13 -16.75
N LEU A 375 12.33 8.01 -16.69
CA LEU A 375 12.86 7.31 -17.86
C LEU A 375 11.91 6.23 -18.37
N ASN A 376 11.35 5.43 -17.45
CA ASN A 376 10.33 4.44 -17.69
C ASN A 376 9.19 4.69 -16.68
N PRO A 377 8.12 5.41 -17.09
CA PRO A 377 6.97 5.72 -16.24
C PRO A 377 6.31 4.50 -15.59
N ARG A 378 6.51 3.31 -16.15
CA ARG A 378 5.99 2.05 -15.61
C ARG A 378 6.82 1.52 -14.43
N GLY A 379 8.04 2.00 -14.27
CA GLY A 379 9.01 1.53 -13.28
C GLY A 379 9.34 0.04 -13.43
N LEU A 380 9.37 -0.46 -14.66
CA LEU A 380 9.74 -1.85 -14.95
C LEU A 380 11.25 -2.00 -15.06
N ILE A 381 11.74 -3.19 -14.76
CA ILE A 381 13.14 -3.57 -14.91
C ILE A 381 13.17 -4.87 -15.74
N PRO A 382 14.19 -5.12 -16.58
CA PRO A 382 15.29 -4.22 -16.86
C PRO A 382 14.74 -3.10 -17.76
N THR A 383 15.16 -1.88 -17.50
CA THR A 383 14.99 -0.79 -18.45
C THR A 383 16.35 -0.47 -19.00
N LEU A 384 16.49 -0.44 -20.32
CA LEU A 384 17.68 0.02 -21.00
C LEU A 384 17.47 1.46 -21.46
N SER A 385 18.24 2.41 -20.95
CA SER A 385 18.18 3.81 -21.38
C SER A 385 19.30 4.08 -22.39
N ILE A 386 18.94 4.51 -23.61
CA ILE A 386 19.88 4.69 -24.74
C ILE A 386 19.99 6.17 -25.07
N ARG A 387 21.22 6.70 -25.13
CA ARG A 387 21.46 8.06 -25.62
C ARG A 387 21.19 8.14 -27.12
N THR A 388 20.33 9.08 -27.52
CA THR A 388 20.14 9.48 -28.91
C THR A 388 20.39 10.99 -29.06
N PRO A 389 20.62 11.51 -30.28
CA PRO A 389 20.86 12.94 -30.51
C PRO A 389 19.74 13.87 -30.00
N GLY A 390 18.53 13.33 -29.77
CA GLY A 390 17.37 14.06 -29.22
C GLY A 390 17.06 13.76 -27.74
N GLY A 391 18.00 13.15 -26.99
CA GLY A 391 17.82 12.78 -25.58
C GLY A 391 17.85 11.27 -25.33
N SER A 392 17.58 10.87 -24.09
CA SER A 392 17.62 9.45 -23.69
C SER A 392 16.29 8.75 -23.97
N LYS A 393 16.33 7.58 -24.62
CA LYS A 393 15.14 6.76 -24.95
C LYS A 393 15.15 5.43 -24.20
N PRO A 394 14.03 5.02 -23.56
CA PRO A 394 13.95 3.76 -22.84
C PRO A 394 13.60 2.58 -23.76
N LEU A 395 14.15 1.39 -23.46
CA LEU A 395 13.69 0.08 -23.92
C LEU A 395 13.44 -0.82 -22.70
N TYR A 396 12.55 -1.79 -22.86
CA TYR A 396 12.11 -2.71 -21.82
C TYR A 396 11.67 -4.03 -22.46
N GLU A 397 11.49 -5.09 -21.65
CA GLU A 397 11.36 -6.51 -22.07
C GLU A 397 12.70 -7.16 -22.41
N SER A 398 13.09 -8.17 -21.63
CA SER A 398 14.45 -8.71 -21.75
C SER A 398 14.73 -9.36 -23.10
N ASN A 399 13.86 -10.21 -23.63
CA ASN A 399 14.09 -10.87 -24.93
C ASN A 399 14.14 -9.85 -26.09
N VAL A 400 13.35 -8.78 -26.03
CA VAL A 400 13.36 -7.72 -27.03
C VAL A 400 14.65 -6.90 -26.93
N ILE A 401 15.06 -6.54 -25.71
CA ILE A 401 16.34 -5.87 -25.50
C ILE A 401 17.51 -6.73 -25.98
N LEU A 402 17.45 -8.06 -25.80
CA LEU A 402 18.48 -8.97 -26.32
C LEU A 402 18.61 -8.92 -27.85
N GLU A 403 17.48 -8.97 -28.58
CA GLU A 403 17.50 -8.85 -30.05
C GLU A 403 17.96 -7.44 -30.47
N TYR A 404 17.49 -6.39 -29.79
CA TYR A 404 17.94 -5.02 -30.05
C TYR A 404 19.44 -4.85 -29.86
N LEU A 405 20.02 -5.37 -28.77
CA LEU A 405 21.45 -5.26 -28.51
C LEU A 405 22.29 -6.00 -29.56
N GLU A 406 21.78 -7.12 -30.07
CA GLU A 406 22.43 -7.85 -31.16
C GLU A 406 22.40 -7.08 -32.48
N GLU A 407 21.28 -6.41 -32.79
CA GLU A 407 21.10 -5.64 -34.03
C GLU A 407 21.79 -4.26 -33.99
N ALA A 408 21.70 -3.56 -32.86
CA ALA A 408 22.20 -2.19 -32.71
C ALA A 408 23.72 -2.12 -32.49
N TYR A 409 24.33 -3.20 -31.99
CA TYR A 409 25.76 -3.29 -31.73
C TYR A 409 26.37 -4.53 -32.43
N PRO A 410 26.38 -4.57 -33.78
CA PRO A 410 26.87 -5.72 -34.53
C PRO A 410 28.39 -5.88 -34.44
N ASP A 411 29.12 -4.78 -34.20
CA ASP A 411 30.59 -4.75 -34.07
C ASP A 411 31.08 -5.16 -32.67
N HIS A 412 30.15 -5.30 -31.72
CA HIS A 412 30.41 -5.76 -30.36
C HIS A 412 30.27 -7.29 -30.28
N GLY A 413 31.39 -7.98 -30.05
CA GLY A 413 31.45 -9.45 -30.01
C GLY A 413 31.22 -10.03 -28.60
N PRO A 414 30.79 -11.29 -28.47
CA PRO A 414 30.47 -12.25 -29.53
C PRO A 414 29.08 -12.01 -30.14
N ARG A 415 28.84 -12.54 -31.35
CA ARG A 415 27.48 -12.61 -31.91
C ARG A 415 26.65 -13.61 -31.13
N LEU A 416 25.51 -13.17 -30.61
CA LEU A 416 24.63 -14.00 -29.80
C LEU A 416 23.60 -14.76 -30.64
N LEU A 417 23.41 -14.35 -31.91
CA LEU A 417 22.58 -15.03 -32.90
C LEU A 417 23.42 -15.50 -34.11
N PRO A 418 23.12 -16.68 -34.67
CA PRO A 418 23.76 -17.14 -35.91
C PRO A 418 23.27 -16.29 -37.09
N THR A 419 24.04 -16.30 -38.20
CA THR A 419 23.65 -15.64 -39.44
C THR A 419 22.70 -16.47 -40.29
N ASP A 420 22.77 -17.79 -40.16
CA ASP A 420 21.90 -18.71 -40.88
C ASP A 420 20.45 -18.61 -40.37
N PRO A 421 19.45 -18.40 -41.25
CA PRO A 421 18.06 -18.25 -40.85
C PRO A 421 17.48 -19.47 -40.12
N TYR A 422 17.90 -20.68 -40.48
CA TYR A 422 17.42 -21.91 -39.85
C TYR A 422 17.98 -22.06 -38.44
N GLU A 423 19.28 -21.84 -38.25
CA GLU A 423 19.91 -21.84 -36.92
C GLU A 423 19.35 -20.72 -36.02
N ARG A 424 18.99 -19.55 -36.58
CA ARG A 424 18.27 -18.50 -35.83
C ARG A 424 16.91 -18.97 -35.35
N ALA A 425 16.17 -19.70 -36.19
CA ALA A 425 14.89 -20.28 -35.82
C ALA A 425 15.06 -21.34 -34.70
N ARG A 426 16.08 -22.20 -34.80
CA ARG A 426 16.44 -23.17 -33.74
C ARG A 426 16.74 -22.50 -32.41
N VAL A 427 17.51 -21.41 -32.42
CA VAL A 427 17.78 -20.60 -31.23
C VAL A 427 16.48 -20.06 -30.61
N ARG A 428 15.55 -19.53 -31.42
CA ARG A 428 14.26 -19.02 -30.93
C ARG A 428 13.38 -20.12 -30.34
N ILE A 429 13.34 -21.30 -30.97
CA ILE A 429 12.66 -22.49 -30.43
C ILE A 429 13.22 -22.85 -29.05
N CYS A 430 14.55 -22.82 -28.93
CA CYS A 430 15.22 -23.12 -27.67
C CYS A 430 14.94 -22.08 -26.57
N ILE A 431 14.93 -20.79 -26.92
CA ILE A 431 14.52 -19.71 -26.00
C ILE A 431 13.08 -19.92 -25.53
N ASP A 432 12.16 -20.30 -26.43
CA ASP A 432 10.78 -20.64 -26.08
C ASP A 432 10.75 -21.82 -25.09
N PHE A 433 11.44 -22.93 -25.39
CA PHE A 433 11.57 -24.09 -24.48
C PHE A 433 12.00 -23.68 -23.07
N VAL A 434 12.98 -22.79 -22.95
CA VAL A 434 13.41 -22.31 -21.64
C VAL A 434 12.26 -21.60 -20.94
N THR A 435 11.64 -20.62 -21.60
CA THR A 435 10.57 -19.80 -21.00
C THR A 435 9.30 -20.57 -20.68
N SER A 436 8.90 -21.53 -21.53
CA SER A 436 7.63 -22.25 -21.45
C SER A 436 7.74 -23.54 -20.63
N ARG A 437 8.90 -24.21 -20.62
CA ARG A 437 9.05 -25.52 -19.97
C ARG A 437 10.05 -25.52 -18.82
N PHE A 438 11.26 -25.00 -19.01
CA PHE A 438 12.29 -25.05 -17.98
C PHE A 438 11.94 -24.20 -16.75
N ILE A 439 11.65 -22.90 -16.95
CA ILE A 439 11.42 -21.96 -15.84
C ILE A 439 10.27 -22.40 -14.94
N PRO A 440 9.10 -22.83 -15.45
CA PRO A 440 8.03 -23.25 -14.55
C PRO A 440 8.33 -24.60 -13.86
N ALA A 441 9.14 -25.48 -14.46
CA ALA A 441 9.57 -26.72 -13.79
C ALA A 441 10.45 -26.43 -12.56
N PHE A 442 11.36 -25.46 -12.68
CA PHE A 442 12.19 -24.98 -11.57
C PHE A 442 11.32 -24.48 -10.39
N HIS A 443 10.32 -23.63 -10.67
CA HIS A 443 9.46 -23.06 -9.62
C HIS A 443 8.56 -24.12 -8.95
N ARG A 444 7.99 -25.04 -9.72
CA ARG A 444 7.15 -26.12 -9.16
C ARG A 444 7.93 -26.98 -8.16
N PHE A 445 9.16 -27.36 -8.50
CA PHE A 445 9.98 -28.15 -7.58
C PHE A 445 10.31 -27.34 -6.31
N LEU A 446 10.62 -26.05 -6.45
CA LEU A 446 10.97 -25.17 -5.34
C LEU A 446 9.80 -24.91 -4.38
N GLN A 447 8.58 -24.74 -4.88
CA GLN A 447 7.41 -24.33 -4.09
C GLN A 447 6.64 -25.48 -3.46
N TYR A 448 6.86 -26.72 -3.90
CA TYR A 448 6.13 -27.87 -3.37
C TYR A 448 6.34 -28.05 -1.84
N GLN A 449 5.23 -28.19 -1.11
CA GLN A 449 5.18 -28.49 0.33
C GLN A 449 4.24 -29.68 0.57
N SER A 450 4.60 -30.54 1.52
CA SER A 450 3.76 -31.68 1.91
C SER A 450 2.57 -31.23 2.76
N SER A 451 1.40 -31.80 2.48
CA SER A 451 0.26 -31.77 3.40
C SER A 451 0.43 -32.87 4.46
N GLU A 452 -0.15 -32.71 5.65
CA GLU A 452 -0.08 -33.71 6.75
C GLU A 452 -0.65 -35.09 6.37
N SER A 453 -1.29 -35.23 5.21
CA SER A 453 -1.98 -36.44 4.74
C SER A 453 -1.30 -37.21 3.59
N GLU A 454 -0.19 -36.75 3.02
CA GLU A 454 0.54 -37.44 1.92
C GLU A 454 1.94 -37.91 2.33
N ASP A 455 2.39 -39.01 1.72
CA ASP A 455 3.75 -39.54 1.90
C ASP A 455 4.77 -38.53 1.32
N THR A 456 5.33 -37.72 2.23
CA THR A 456 6.05 -36.48 1.95
C THR A 456 7.24 -36.68 1.00
N GLU A 457 7.85 -37.86 1.02
CA GLU A 457 9.05 -38.17 0.25
C GLU A 457 8.73 -38.50 -1.22
N ALA A 458 7.60 -39.17 -1.48
CA ALA A 458 7.19 -39.54 -2.84
C ALA A 458 6.81 -38.31 -3.70
N GLY A 459 6.13 -37.33 -3.09
CA GLY A 459 5.76 -36.08 -3.78
C GLY A 459 6.97 -35.22 -4.17
N ILE A 460 7.95 -35.09 -3.26
CA ILE A 460 9.21 -34.40 -3.54
C ILE A 460 9.96 -35.09 -4.68
N GLU A 461 10.03 -36.43 -4.67
CA GLU A 461 10.76 -37.18 -5.70
C GLU A 461 10.12 -37.05 -7.09
N LYS A 462 8.79 -37.03 -7.17
CA LYS A 462 8.06 -36.81 -8.43
C LYS A 462 8.44 -35.46 -9.07
N HIS A 463 8.40 -34.38 -8.29
CA HIS A 463 8.73 -33.04 -8.79
C HIS A 463 10.23 -32.90 -9.12
N ARG A 464 11.10 -33.56 -8.34
CA ARG A 464 12.53 -33.67 -8.63
C ARG A 464 12.78 -34.33 -9.99
N GLN A 465 12.20 -35.50 -10.24
CA GLN A 465 12.40 -36.24 -11.48
C GLN A 465 11.88 -35.48 -12.70
N GLY A 466 10.73 -34.81 -12.58
CA GLY A 466 10.19 -33.96 -13.65
C GLY A 466 11.10 -32.78 -14.01
N PHE A 467 11.80 -32.21 -13.01
CA PHE A 467 12.78 -31.16 -13.26
C PHE A 467 14.09 -31.71 -13.87
N LEU A 468 14.56 -32.89 -13.44
CA LEU A 468 15.74 -33.55 -14.00
C LEU A 468 15.56 -33.90 -15.50
N GLU A 469 14.36 -34.27 -15.94
CA GLU A 469 14.12 -34.53 -17.38
C GLU A 469 14.25 -33.26 -18.23
N CYS A 470 13.79 -32.09 -17.74
CA CYS A 470 14.00 -30.82 -18.44
C CYS A 470 15.50 -30.48 -18.60
N LEU A 471 16.34 -30.84 -17.63
CA LEU A 471 17.80 -30.69 -17.76
C LEU A 471 18.35 -31.60 -18.85
N LYS A 472 17.90 -32.86 -18.91
CA LYS A 472 18.36 -33.82 -19.92
C LYS A 472 17.95 -33.40 -21.33
N GLU A 473 16.71 -32.94 -21.51
CA GLU A 473 16.23 -32.47 -22.81
C GLU A 473 17.02 -31.26 -23.31
N TRP A 474 17.22 -30.24 -22.47
CA TRP A 474 18.11 -29.12 -22.80
C TRP A 474 19.50 -29.61 -23.22
N THR A 475 20.03 -30.59 -22.49
CA THR A 475 21.39 -31.07 -22.68
C THR A 475 21.56 -31.84 -23.99
N ARG A 476 20.51 -32.52 -24.47
CA ARG A 476 20.51 -33.23 -25.77
C ARG A 476 20.57 -32.25 -26.95
N GLU A 477 20.04 -31.04 -26.79
CA GLU A 477 20.09 -29.98 -27.82
C GLU A 477 21.43 -29.22 -27.85
N LEU A 478 22.29 -29.41 -26.84
CA LEU A 478 23.60 -28.78 -26.84
C LEU A 478 24.49 -29.36 -27.94
N HIS A 479 25.36 -28.51 -28.49
CA HIS A 479 26.37 -28.97 -29.44
C HIS A 479 27.21 -30.14 -28.87
N PRO A 480 27.47 -31.20 -29.65
CA PRO A 480 28.10 -32.43 -29.15
C PRO A 480 29.50 -32.24 -28.57
N GLN A 481 30.31 -31.35 -29.15
CA GLN A 481 31.72 -31.16 -28.79
C GLN A 481 32.00 -29.85 -28.02
N GLY A 482 31.60 -28.72 -28.60
CA GLY A 482 31.78 -27.38 -28.04
C GLY A 482 31.04 -27.15 -26.70
N PRO A 483 31.54 -26.24 -25.85
CA PRO A 483 31.03 -26.01 -24.49
C PRO A 483 29.61 -25.43 -24.42
N PHE A 484 29.11 -24.74 -25.45
CA PHE A 484 27.82 -24.02 -25.46
C PHE A 484 26.81 -24.57 -26.49
N PHE A 485 25.65 -23.92 -26.59
CA PHE A 485 24.51 -24.38 -27.39
C PHE A 485 24.84 -24.52 -28.88
N LEU A 486 25.52 -23.53 -29.48
CA LEU A 486 25.93 -23.55 -30.90
C LEU A 486 27.40 -23.96 -31.12
N GLY A 487 28.06 -24.54 -30.11
CA GLY A 487 29.48 -24.91 -30.19
C GLY A 487 30.35 -24.08 -29.24
N ASP A 488 31.29 -23.31 -29.79
CA ASP A 488 32.38 -22.71 -29.01
C ASP A 488 32.05 -21.37 -28.35
N GLN A 489 31.06 -20.65 -28.88
CA GLN A 489 30.66 -19.33 -28.38
C GLN A 489 29.31 -19.39 -27.68
N ILE A 490 29.13 -18.51 -26.69
CA ILE A 490 27.84 -18.34 -26.03
C ILE A 490 26.84 -17.68 -26.98
N SER A 491 25.58 -18.10 -26.89
CA SER A 491 24.48 -17.59 -27.71
C SER A 491 23.29 -17.24 -26.81
N LEU A 492 22.27 -16.57 -27.38
CA LEU A 492 21.09 -16.14 -26.62
C LEU A 492 20.44 -17.22 -25.73
N PRO A 493 20.28 -18.49 -26.17
CA PRO A 493 19.73 -19.55 -25.31
C PRO A 493 20.53 -19.74 -24.01
N GLY A 494 21.86 -19.60 -24.07
CA GLY A 494 22.73 -19.66 -22.90
C GLY A 494 22.47 -18.51 -21.92
N LEU A 495 22.18 -17.30 -22.41
CA LEU A 495 21.86 -16.14 -21.56
C LEU A 495 20.44 -16.21 -20.96
N VAL A 496 19.52 -16.89 -21.65
CA VAL A 496 18.13 -17.07 -21.20
C VAL A 496 18.04 -18.13 -20.11
N LEU A 497 18.71 -19.28 -20.27
CA LEU A 497 18.68 -20.39 -19.30
C LEU A 497 19.71 -20.25 -18.18
N GLY A 498 20.91 -19.79 -18.51
CA GLY A 498 22.07 -19.77 -17.62
C GLY A 498 21.77 -19.20 -16.23
N PRO A 499 21.06 -18.06 -16.11
CA PRO A 499 20.63 -17.52 -14.82
C PRO A 499 19.99 -18.53 -13.84
N TRP A 500 19.22 -19.49 -14.35
CA TRP A 500 18.52 -20.46 -13.50
C TRP A 500 19.38 -21.70 -13.27
N ALA A 501 20.16 -22.11 -14.28
CA ALA A 501 21.06 -23.26 -14.20
C ALA A 501 22.15 -23.09 -13.11
N ILE A 502 22.64 -21.87 -12.89
CA ILE A 502 23.64 -21.60 -11.84
C ILE A 502 23.05 -21.55 -10.42
N ARG A 503 21.72 -21.47 -10.29
CA ARG A 503 21.01 -21.34 -9.00
C ARG A 503 20.41 -22.64 -8.50
N LEU A 504 20.72 -23.77 -9.15
CA LEU A 504 20.16 -25.07 -8.78
C LEU A 504 20.54 -25.52 -7.37
N TRP A 505 21.60 -24.97 -6.78
CA TRP A 505 21.97 -25.15 -5.37
C TRP A 505 20.83 -24.83 -4.41
N VAL A 506 19.85 -24.00 -4.82
CA VAL A 506 18.68 -23.67 -4.02
C VAL A 506 17.90 -24.92 -3.58
N PHE A 507 17.88 -25.96 -4.41
CA PHE A 507 17.19 -27.20 -4.05
C PHE A 507 17.91 -27.96 -2.95
N ASP A 508 19.24 -27.92 -2.91
CA ASP A 508 20.05 -28.55 -1.87
C ASP A 508 19.83 -27.91 -0.50
N GLU A 509 19.44 -26.63 -0.47
CA GLU A 509 19.12 -25.88 0.75
C GLU A 509 17.67 -26.08 1.22
N PHE A 510 16.70 -26.18 0.29
CA PHE A 510 15.27 -26.13 0.64
C PHE A 510 14.49 -27.43 0.42
N LYS A 511 15.11 -28.47 -0.14
CA LYS A 511 14.45 -29.75 -0.39
C LYS A 511 15.18 -30.89 0.29
N THR A 512 14.41 -31.75 0.96
CA THR A 512 14.93 -32.97 1.58
C THR A 512 15.66 -33.81 0.52
N GLY A 513 16.96 -33.98 0.69
CA GLY A 513 17.82 -34.68 -0.26
C GLY A 513 18.22 -33.90 -1.52
N GLY A 514 17.90 -32.60 -1.65
CA GLY A 514 18.47 -31.68 -2.64
C GLY A 514 17.93 -31.77 -4.08
N LEU A 515 18.76 -31.58 -5.10
CA LEU A 515 18.41 -31.82 -6.51
C LEU A 515 18.72 -33.25 -6.99
N ARG A 516 19.76 -33.91 -6.45
CA ARG A 516 20.27 -35.26 -6.85
C ARG A 516 20.63 -35.39 -8.34
N VAL A 517 21.41 -34.45 -8.89
CA VAL A 517 22.09 -34.72 -10.18
C VAL A 517 23.12 -35.85 -9.95
N PRO A 518 23.14 -36.92 -10.76
CA PRO A 518 24.08 -38.03 -10.57
C PRO A 518 25.54 -37.58 -10.64
N VAL A 519 26.38 -38.15 -9.76
CA VAL A 519 27.83 -37.97 -9.83
C VAL A 519 28.41 -38.74 -11.02
N GLU A 520 29.65 -38.43 -11.39
CA GLU A 520 30.30 -39.03 -12.55
C GLU A 520 30.35 -40.56 -12.48
N GLY A 521 29.93 -41.21 -13.56
CA GLY A 521 29.88 -42.67 -13.66
C GLY A 521 28.66 -43.31 -12.98
N GLN A 522 27.74 -42.52 -12.40
CA GLN A 522 26.51 -42.99 -11.75
C GLN A 522 25.24 -42.56 -12.49
N GLY A 523 25.34 -41.96 -13.68
CA GLY A 523 24.20 -41.52 -14.48
C GLY A 523 23.44 -42.63 -15.22
N GLY A 524 23.87 -43.88 -15.10
CA GLY A 524 23.24 -45.02 -15.79
C GLY A 524 23.29 -44.86 -17.32
N SER A 525 22.16 -45.06 -18.00
CA SER A 525 22.05 -44.88 -19.45
C SER A 525 22.18 -43.42 -19.92
N ASP A 526 21.98 -42.45 -19.01
CA ASP A 526 22.06 -41.01 -19.30
C ASP A 526 23.42 -40.41 -18.88
N ASP A 527 24.43 -41.20 -18.53
CA ASP A 527 25.71 -40.69 -17.98
C ASP A 527 26.42 -39.71 -18.92
N LEU A 528 26.38 -39.96 -20.25
CA LEU A 528 26.90 -39.04 -21.27
C LEU A 528 26.13 -37.71 -21.31
N VAL A 529 24.82 -37.74 -21.08
CA VAL A 529 23.99 -36.53 -21.00
C VAL A 529 24.39 -35.74 -19.75
N TRP A 530 24.48 -36.39 -18.58
CA TRP A 530 24.88 -35.70 -17.36
C TRP A 530 26.32 -35.18 -17.41
N GLN A 531 27.23 -35.87 -18.10
CA GLN A 531 28.58 -35.37 -18.38
C GLN A 531 28.53 -34.09 -19.23
N ARG A 532 27.70 -34.07 -20.29
CA ARG A 532 27.52 -32.87 -21.13
C ARG A 532 26.91 -31.71 -20.37
N TRP A 533 25.91 -31.97 -19.53
CA TRP A 533 25.28 -30.97 -18.64
C TRP A 533 26.31 -30.34 -17.71
N ARG A 534 27.10 -31.17 -17.01
CA ARG A 534 28.16 -30.71 -16.10
C ARG A 534 29.20 -29.86 -16.83
N LYS A 535 29.62 -30.27 -18.03
CA LYS A 535 30.53 -29.47 -18.88
C LYS A 535 29.93 -28.10 -19.25
N TRP A 536 28.64 -28.05 -19.58
CA TRP A 536 27.95 -26.80 -19.93
C TRP A 536 27.78 -25.86 -18.73
N VAL A 537 27.34 -26.38 -17.58
CA VAL A 537 27.18 -25.59 -16.34
C VAL A 537 28.54 -25.07 -15.86
N THR A 538 29.58 -25.91 -15.86
CA THR A 538 30.93 -25.50 -15.50
C THR A 538 31.42 -24.39 -16.43
N ALA A 539 31.22 -24.54 -17.73
CA ALA A 539 31.57 -23.50 -18.70
C ALA A 539 30.83 -22.19 -18.43
N LEU A 540 29.54 -22.21 -18.03
CA LEU A 540 28.82 -21.00 -17.64
C LEU A 540 29.36 -20.38 -16.34
N GLN A 541 29.64 -21.21 -15.32
CA GLN A 541 30.14 -20.75 -14.01
C GLN A 541 31.54 -20.11 -14.11
N GLU A 542 32.37 -20.59 -15.03
CA GLU A 542 33.71 -20.03 -15.28
C GLU A 542 33.67 -18.74 -16.11
N ARG A 543 32.56 -18.42 -16.79
CA ARG A 543 32.47 -17.18 -17.58
C ARG A 543 32.45 -15.96 -16.68
N LYS A 544 33.25 -14.96 -17.08
CA LYS A 544 33.36 -13.68 -16.39
C LYS A 544 32.00 -12.98 -16.27
N SER A 545 31.24 -12.90 -17.37
CA SER A 545 29.88 -12.31 -17.41
C SER A 545 28.93 -12.90 -16.37
N PHE A 546 28.97 -14.21 -16.16
CA PHE A 546 28.13 -14.88 -15.16
C PHE A 546 28.63 -14.62 -13.74
N ARG A 547 29.95 -14.61 -13.51
CA ARG A 547 30.54 -14.28 -12.21
C ARG A 547 30.29 -12.82 -11.79
N ASP A 548 30.31 -11.91 -12.76
CA ASP A 548 30.16 -10.47 -12.51
C ASP A 548 28.68 -10.05 -12.34
N THR A 549 27.72 -10.89 -12.75
CA THR A 549 26.26 -10.58 -12.75
C THR A 549 25.46 -11.38 -11.70
N ILE A 550 26.14 -12.05 -10.77
CA ILE A 550 25.55 -12.85 -9.70
C ILE A 550 25.99 -12.32 -8.33
N SER A 551 25.11 -12.45 -7.34
CA SER A 551 25.41 -12.09 -5.95
C SER A 551 25.84 -13.33 -5.15
N ASP A 552 26.44 -13.12 -3.98
CA ASP A 552 26.78 -14.24 -3.09
C ASP A 552 25.53 -15.02 -2.65
N VAL A 553 25.72 -16.33 -2.44
CA VAL A 553 24.67 -17.26 -1.99
C VAL A 553 23.97 -16.76 -0.72
N GLN A 554 24.70 -16.15 0.21
CA GLN A 554 24.15 -15.60 1.45
C GLN A 554 23.09 -14.50 1.21
N HIS A 555 23.19 -13.74 0.13
CA HIS A 555 22.19 -12.73 -0.24
C HIS A 555 20.97 -13.37 -0.90
N TYR A 556 21.12 -14.53 -1.55
CA TYR A 556 20.01 -15.29 -2.12
C TYR A 556 19.23 -16.09 -1.07
N LEU A 557 19.88 -16.57 -0.01
CA LEU A 557 19.27 -17.44 1.00
C LEU A 557 18.03 -16.84 1.70
N PRO A 558 18.02 -15.57 2.18
CA PRO A 558 16.83 -14.95 2.75
C PRO A 558 15.65 -14.83 1.77
N ILE A 559 15.94 -14.70 0.46
CA ILE A 559 14.94 -14.59 -0.61
C ILE A 559 14.23 -15.94 -0.77
N TYR A 560 14.99 -17.03 -0.81
CA TYR A 560 14.45 -18.37 -0.98
C TYR A 560 13.93 -19.01 0.32
N LYS A 561 14.45 -18.63 1.51
CA LYS A 561 13.97 -19.08 2.84
C LYS A 561 12.51 -18.70 3.13
N ARG A 562 12.00 -17.65 2.49
CA ARG A 562 10.63 -17.15 2.65
C ARG A 562 9.62 -17.85 1.73
N CYS A 563 10.11 -18.60 0.74
CA CYS A 563 9.30 -19.32 -0.26
C CYS A 563 8.39 -20.41 0.33
N PRO A 564 8.74 -21.09 1.45
CA PRO A 564 7.85 -22.09 2.06
C PRO A 564 6.82 -21.58 3.09
N SER A 565 6.76 -20.30 3.46
CA SER A 565 5.94 -19.90 4.64
C SER A 565 5.24 -18.53 4.62
N MET A 566 5.06 -17.87 3.47
CA MET A 566 4.53 -16.49 3.44
C MET A 566 3.16 -16.29 2.80
N GLN A 567 2.29 -15.58 3.56
CA GLN A 567 1.15 -14.77 3.14
C GLN A 567 1.61 -13.53 2.34
N GLU A 568 0.66 -12.90 1.63
CA GLU A 568 0.73 -11.99 0.46
C GLU A 568 1.71 -10.78 0.39
N ASP A 569 2.58 -10.48 1.36
CA ASP A 569 3.20 -9.14 1.44
C ASP A 569 4.74 -8.98 1.26
N ASP A 570 5.55 -10.00 0.94
CA ASP A 570 7.02 -9.81 0.90
C ASP A 570 7.75 -10.55 -0.26
N TYR A 571 8.07 -9.87 -1.37
CA TYR A 571 8.90 -10.41 -2.48
C TYR A 571 10.19 -9.59 -2.74
N SER A 572 11.18 -9.57 -1.84
CA SER A 572 12.40 -8.75 -2.01
C SER A 572 13.46 -9.34 -2.97
N SER A 573 14.12 -8.42 -3.71
CA SER A 573 15.41 -8.48 -4.47
C SER A 573 15.50 -9.25 -5.80
N LEU A 574 15.39 -8.49 -6.90
CA LEU A 574 16.05 -8.63 -8.22
C LEU A 574 15.73 -7.38 -9.07
N HIS A 575 16.58 -6.86 -9.97
CA HIS A 575 17.74 -5.94 -9.80
C HIS A 575 17.87 -5.11 -11.12
N GLY A 576 18.14 -3.79 -11.06
CA GLY A 576 18.77 -2.97 -12.13
C GLY A 576 17.94 -2.21 -13.21
N LEU A 577 18.17 -0.89 -13.31
CA LEU A 577 18.07 -0.04 -14.51
C LEU A 577 19.46 -0.02 -15.18
N ILE A 578 19.55 -0.17 -16.50
CA ILE A 578 20.84 -0.22 -17.20
C ILE A 578 20.90 0.89 -18.27
N TYR A 579 22.02 1.58 -18.37
CA TYR A 579 22.21 2.71 -19.27
C TYR A 579 23.22 2.34 -20.36
N CYS A 580 22.89 2.46 -21.64
CA CYS A 580 23.82 2.23 -22.75
C CYS A 580 24.36 3.57 -23.27
N SER A 581 25.67 3.74 -23.22
CA SER A 581 26.34 4.92 -23.74
C SER A 581 26.77 4.71 -25.21
N GLY A 582 25.90 5.08 -26.16
CA GLY A 582 26.34 5.34 -27.54
C GLY A 582 27.18 6.62 -27.58
N ASN A 583 28.43 6.49 -28.04
CA ASN A 583 29.46 7.53 -28.15
C ASN A 583 29.82 8.24 -26.83
N MET A 584 30.65 7.57 -26.01
CA MET A 584 31.56 8.30 -25.11
C MET A 584 32.78 8.73 -25.91
N ASP A 585 32.70 9.90 -26.50
CA ASP A 585 33.88 10.75 -26.40
C ASP A 585 33.97 11.20 -24.94
N VAL A 586 35.12 10.88 -24.37
CA VAL A 586 35.73 11.45 -23.18
C VAL A 586 35.38 10.83 -21.80
N PRO A 587 35.73 9.55 -21.54
CA PRO A 587 36.06 9.05 -20.19
C PRO A 587 37.09 9.95 -19.46
N ILE A 588 37.93 10.62 -20.24
CA ILE A 588 38.91 11.59 -19.76
C ILE A 588 38.20 12.80 -19.12
N ALA A 589 37.05 13.27 -19.60
CA ALA A 589 36.36 14.44 -19.06
C ALA A 589 35.65 14.10 -17.76
N ALA A 590 35.05 12.91 -17.64
CA ALA A 590 34.48 12.46 -16.37
C ALA A 590 35.57 12.26 -15.30
N ASN A 591 36.71 11.68 -15.67
CA ASN A 591 37.86 11.58 -14.76
C ASN A 591 38.48 12.95 -14.46
N VAL A 592 38.59 13.85 -15.43
CA VAL A 592 39.11 15.21 -15.25
C VAL A 592 38.17 16.04 -14.39
N LEU A 593 36.86 16.01 -14.63
CA LEU A 593 35.86 16.75 -13.85
C LEU A 593 35.67 16.15 -12.45
N GLY A 594 35.73 14.82 -12.31
CA GLY A 594 35.74 14.15 -11.01
C GLY A 594 37.02 14.46 -10.22
N THR A 595 38.16 14.55 -10.91
CA THR A 595 39.44 14.98 -10.32
C THR A 595 39.39 16.45 -9.92
N ILE A 596 38.88 17.34 -10.77
CA ILE A 596 38.65 18.75 -10.47
C ILE A 596 37.67 18.88 -9.30
N GLY A 597 36.59 18.09 -9.25
CA GLY A 597 35.62 18.10 -8.16
C GLY A 597 36.24 17.70 -6.82
N ALA A 598 37.01 16.62 -6.77
CA ALA A 598 37.71 16.18 -5.55
C ALA A 598 38.79 17.19 -5.11
N ILE A 599 39.53 17.80 -6.06
CA ILE A 599 40.51 18.84 -5.78
C ILE A 599 39.82 20.12 -5.28
N CYS A 600 38.74 20.57 -5.93
CA CYS A 600 37.95 21.74 -5.51
C CYS A 600 37.36 21.57 -4.11
N TRP A 601 36.90 20.35 -3.76
CA TRP A 601 36.42 20.05 -2.40
C TRP A 601 37.55 20.12 -1.36
N SER A 602 38.77 19.74 -1.74
CA SER A 602 39.96 19.82 -0.89
C SER A 602 40.42 21.26 -0.62
N VAL A 603 40.03 22.21 -1.50
CA VAL A 603 40.42 23.62 -1.48
C VAL A 603 39.44 24.50 -0.67
N GLN A 604 38.42 23.91 -0.05
CA GLN A 604 37.43 24.65 0.76
C GLN A 604 38.02 25.47 1.92
N LEU A 605 39.23 25.12 2.39
CA LEU A 605 39.93 25.88 3.44
C LEU A 605 40.65 27.13 2.90
N ILE A 606 40.85 27.28 1.58
CA ILE A 606 41.56 28.44 1.00
C ILE A 606 40.81 29.76 1.26
N PRO A 607 39.48 29.88 1.03
CA PRO A 607 38.75 31.09 1.38
C PRO A 607 38.92 31.47 2.86
N GLN A 608 38.89 30.49 3.77
CA GLN A 608 39.12 30.73 5.20
C GLN A 608 40.55 31.20 5.48
N ILE A 609 41.57 30.60 4.85
CA ILE A 609 42.98 31.01 5.00
C ILE A 609 43.19 32.46 4.53
N ILE A 610 42.61 32.83 3.38
CA ILE A 610 42.67 34.19 2.84
C ILE A 610 41.96 35.17 3.77
N PHE A 611 40.77 34.81 4.23
CA PHE A 611 39.98 35.63 5.13
C PHE A 611 40.69 35.88 6.48
N ASN A 612 41.29 34.84 7.06
CA ASN A 612 42.11 34.96 8.27
C ASN A 612 43.31 35.90 8.05
N TYR A 613 43.96 35.80 6.89
CA TYR A 613 45.07 36.68 6.54
C TYR A 613 44.63 38.14 6.40
N GLN A 614 43.50 38.39 5.70
CA GLN A 614 42.95 39.74 5.51
C GLN A 614 42.48 40.39 6.82
N ARG A 615 41.87 39.61 7.72
CA ARG A 615 41.38 40.12 9.01
C ARG A 615 42.45 40.20 10.09
N HIS A 616 43.60 39.56 9.89
CA HIS A 616 44.63 39.37 10.92
C HIS A 616 44.09 38.81 12.24
N ASN A 617 43.00 38.03 12.19
CA ASN A 617 42.33 37.41 13.33
C ASN A 617 41.79 36.04 12.92
N THR A 618 41.72 35.10 13.86
CA THR A 618 41.18 33.74 13.69
C THR A 618 40.08 33.41 14.70
N GLU A 619 39.40 34.43 15.22
CA GLU A 619 38.30 34.29 16.17
C GLU A 619 37.14 33.48 15.56
N GLY A 620 36.61 32.51 16.32
CA GLY A 620 35.63 31.53 15.86
C GLY A 620 36.22 30.24 15.26
N LEU A 621 37.51 30.21 14.89
CA LEU A 621 38.15 29.02 14.35
C LEU A 621 38.86 28.21 15.44
N GLN A 622 38.58 26.90 15.49
CA GLN A 622 39.14 26.02 16.52
C GLN A 622 40.46 25.35 16.09
N PRO A 623 41.57 25.58 16.82
CA PRO A 623 42.86 24.97 16.47
C PRO A 623 42.86 23.44 16.57
N SER A 624 42.16 22.87 17.56
CA SER A 624 42.10 21.42 17.75
C SER A 624 41.39 20.70 16.60
N MET A 625 40.36 21.30 16.03
CA MET A 625 39.66 20.76 14.86
C MET A 625 40.60 20.69 13.65
N MET A 626 41.32 21.77 13.36
CA MET A 626 42.28 21.81 12.25
C MET A 626 43.41 20.79 12.43
N LEU A 627 43.88 20.59 13.67
CA LEU A 627 44.90 19.58 13.96
C LEU A 627 44.36 18.14 13.80
N LEU A 628 43.14 17.86 14.26
CA LEU A 628 42.51 16.54 14.09
C LEU A 628 42.27 16.21 12.61
N TRP A 629 41.88 17.19 11.81
CA TRP A 629 41.71 17.02 10.37
C TRP A 629 43.05 16.79 9.64
N ALA A 630 44.12 17.47 10.07
CA ALA A 630 45.46 17.18 9.56
C ALA A 630 45.92 15.76 9.89
N ILE A 631 45.66 15.28 11.11
CA ILE A 631 46.02 13.91 11.51
C ILE A 631 45.16 12.88 10.78
N ALA A 632 43.88 13.17 10.54
CA ALA A 632 42.96 12.28 9.82
C ALA A 632 43.37 12.04 8.36
N GLY A 633 44.10 12.98 7.75
CA GLY A 633 44.61 12.84 6.39
C GLY A 633 45.61 11.70 6.23
N VAL A 634 46.35 11.32 7.29
CA VAL A 634 47.30 10.19 7.26
C VAL A 634 46.59 8.84 7.02
N PRO A 635 45.69 8.35 7.90
CA PRO A 635 45.02 7.07 7.66
C PRO A 635 44.17 7.08 6.39
N LEU A 636 43.59 8.24 6.02
CA LEU A 636 42.85 8.37 4.75
C LEU A 636 43.77 8.26 3.53
N GLY A 637 44.94 8.90 3.57
CA GLY A 637 45.96 8.84 2.52
C GLY A 637 46.50 7.42 2.36
N VAL A 638 46.87 6.77 3.47
CA VAL A 638 47.31 5.36 3.47
C VAL A 638 46.25 4.45 2.86
N TYR A 639 44.99 4.55 3.31
CA TYR A 639 43.90 3.75 2.77
C TYR A 639 43.76 3.95 1.25
N ASN A 640 43.70 5.20 0.79
CA ASN A 640 43.51 5.52 -0.62
C ASN A 640 44.69 5.07 -1.51
N ILE A 641 45.91 5.10 -0.99
CA ILE A 641 47.12 4.66 -1.70
C ILE A 641 47.19 3.12 -1.76
N VAL A 642 46.92 2.42 -0.66
CA VAL A 642 47.01 0.94 -0.59
C VAL A 642 45.86 0.25 -1.33
N GLU A 643 44.67 0.86 -1.37
CA GLU A 643 43.53 0.40 -2.17
C GLU A 643 43.57 0.87 -3.62
N GLU A 644 44.67 1.50 -4.04
CA GLU A 644 44.92 1.92 -5.42
C GLU A 644 43.80 2.78 -6.04
N LEU A 645 43.10 3.59 -5.23
CA LEU A 645 42.01 4.43 -5.69
C LEU A 645 42.47 5.51 -6.70
N ASN A 646 41.54 6.22 -7.34
CA ASN A 646 41.86 7.26 -8.34
C ASN A 646 42.90 8.27 -7.78
N VAL A 647 43.85 8.71 -8.62
CA VAL A 647 44.91 9.69 -8.28
C VAL A 647 44.34 10.92 -7.58
N ALA A 648 43.15 11.40 -7.98
CA ALA A 648 42.46 12.50 -7.31
C ALA A 648 42.20 12.23 -5.82
N LEU A 649 41.73 11.03 -5.49
CA LEU A 649 41.47 10.58 -4.12
C LEU A 649 42.76 10.27 -3.35
N ARG A 650 43.87 9.97 -4.04
CA ARG A 650 45.19 9.86 -3.40
C ARG A 650 45.77 11.22 -3.02
N ILE A 651 45.55 12.25 -3.86
CA ILE A 651 46.06 13.60 -3.66
C ILE A 651 45.21 14.41 -2.66
N GLN A 652 43.89 14.21 -2.65
CA GLN A 652 42.95 14.94 -1.80
C GLN A 652 43.32 14.98 -0.30
N PRO A 653 43.65 13.85 0.36
CA PRO A 653 44.03 13.85 1.78
C PRO A 653 45.31 14.64 2.05
N GLN A 654 46.23 14.69 1.08
CA GLN A 654 47.49 15.44 1.19
C GLN A 654 47.24 16.94 1.16
N ILE A 655 46.39 17.40 0.24
CA ILE A 655 45.99 18.80 0.15
C ILE A 655 45.24 19.22 1.42
N LEU A 656 44.29 18.40 1.89
CA LEU A 656 43.53 18.69 3.10
C LEU A 656 44.44 18.77 4.33
N THR A 657 45.42 17.86 4.46
CA THR A 657 46.40 17.85 5.56
C THR A 657 47.22 19.13 5.56
N PHE A 658 47.77 19.51 4.41
CA PHE A 658 48.58 20.70 4.28
C PHE A 658 47.78 21.97 4.61
N LEU A 659 46.60 22.15 4.00
CA LEU A 659 45.78 23.33 4.23
C LEU A 659 45.30 23.43 5.68
N SER A 660 44.92 22.30 6.30
CA SER A 660 44.54 22.28 7.72
C SER A 660 45.69 22.71 8.64
N LEU A 661 46.93 22.31 8.34
CA LEU A 661 48.11 22.75 9.09
C LEU A 661 48.44 24.23 8.88
N VAL A 662 48.23 24.75 7.68
CA VAL A 662 48.38 26.19 7.41
C VAL A 662 47.35 26.99 8.21
N THR A 663 46.08 26.56 8.23
CA THR A 663 45.04 27.24 9.02
C THR A 663 45.31 27.09 10.53
N TRP A 664 45.80 25.94 10.98
CA TRP A 664 46.24 25.74 12.37
C TRP A 664 47.39 26.68 12.75
N ALA A 665 48.35 26.89 11.86
CA ALA A 665 49.45 27.83 12.06
C ALA A 665 48.97 29.28 12.14
N GLN A 666 47.96 29.66 11.35
CA GLN A 666 47.32 30.98 11.46
C GLN A 666 46.67 31.16 12.84
N CYS A 667 46.03 30.12 13.41
CA CYS A 667 45.51 30.18 14.77
C CYS A 667 46.60 30.39 15.83
N LEU A 668 47.79 29.80 15.64
CA LEU A 668 48.93 30.01 16.54
C LEU A 668 49.54 31.42 16.37
N TYR A 669 49.60 31.92 15.14
CA TYR A 669 50.17 33.22 14.81
C TYR A 669 49.26 34.36 15.25
N TYR A 670 48.01 34.41 14.79
CA TYR A 670 47.07 35.49 15.11
C TYR A 670 46.41 35.32 16.48
N GLY A 671 45.96 34.12 16.83
CA GLY A 671 45.28 33.86 18.11
C GLY A 671 46.23 33.81 19.31
N LYS A 672 47.33 33.05 19.23
CA LYS A 672 48.30 32.89 20.33
C LYS A 672 49.52 33.82 20.23
N LYS A 673 49.55 34.76 19.28
CA LYS A 673 50.62 35.76 19.05
C LYS A 673 52.04 35.16 19.00
N ARG A 674 52.19 33.95 18.44
CA ARG A 674 53.51 33.30 18.25
C ARG A 674 54.23 33.92 17.05
N THR A 675 55.57 33.89 17.04
CA THR A 675 56.35 34.44 15.90
C THR A 675 56.20 33.57 14.66
N ALA A 676 56.25 34.18 13.47
CA ALA A 676 56.09 33.48 12.20
C ALA A 676 57.09 32.32 12.03
N MET A 677 58.35 32.51 12.44
CA MET A 677 59.39 31.48 12.42
C MET A 677 59.02 30.26 13.29
N THR A 678 58.39 30.48 14.45
CA THR A 678 57.96 29.39 15.33
C THR A 678 56.80 28.61 14.71
N CYS A 679 55.84 29.30 14.08
CA CYS A 679 54.71 28.65 13.41
C CYS A 679 55.15 27.84 12.19
N ILE A 680 56.06 28.38 11.38
CA ILE A 680 56.62 27.67 10.21
C ILE A 680 57.40 26.45 10.68
N ALA A 681 58.27 26.57 11.69
CA ALA A 681 59.01 25.44 12.24
C ALA A 681 58.08 24.34 12.79
N ALA A 682 56.98 24.71 13.44
CA ALA A 682 55.99 23.76 13.95
C ALA A 682 55.26 23.01 12.83
N VAL A 683 54.82 23.70 11.77
CA VAL A 683 54.16 23.07 10.61
C VAL A 683 55.11 22.13 9.88
N VAL A 684 56.34 22.56 9.61
CA VAL A 684 57.34 21.75 8.90
C VAL A 684 57.67 20.49 9.71
N SER A 685 57.88 20.61 11.03
CA SER A 685 58.16 19.47 11.90
C SER A 685 57.00 18.46 11.92
N LEU A 686 55.76 18.97 11.98
CA LEU A 686 54.58 18.11 12.02
C LEU A 686 54.32 17.44 10.66
N LEU A 687 54.51 18.15 9.54
CA LEU A 687 54.42 17.57 8.19
C LEU A 687 55.43 16.45 7.98
N LEU A 688 56.69 16.64 8.39
CA LEU A 688 57.72 15.60 8.29
C LEU A 688 57.38 14.37 9.13
N THR A 689 56.84 14.58 10.33
CA THR A 689 56.43 13.49 11.22
C THR A 689 55.24 12.71 10.64
N LEU A 690 54.19 13.41 10.20
CA LEU A 690 53.00 12.80 9.61
C LEU A 690 53.34 12.05 8.31
N GLY A 691 54.16 12.64 7.44
CA GLY A 691 54.62 12.00 6.21
C GLY A 691 55.47 10.75 6.46
N ALA A 692 56.35 10.76 7.46
CA ALA A 692 57.13 9.57 7.83
C ALA A 692 56.24 8.43 8.35
N ILE A 693 55.23 8.76 9.17
CA ILE A 693 54.23 7.79 9.66
C ILE A 693 53.42 7.23 8.49
N GLU A 694 52.97 8.08 7.58
CA GLU A 694 52.19 7.67 6.42
C GLU A 694 52.96 6.67 5.55
N VAL A 695 54.21 6.97 5.22
CA VAL A 695 55.07 6.09 4.41
C VAL A 695 55.29 4.74 5.12
N ALA A 696 55.57 4.74 6.43
CA ALA A 696 55.76 3.52 7.19
C ALA A 696 54.50 2.64 7.20
N LEU A 697 53.33 3.25 7.37
CA LEU A 697 52.04 2.55 7.35
C LEU A 697 51.70 2.00 5.96
N ILE A 698 52.00 2.73 4.87
CA ILE A 698 51.80 2.23 3.50
C ILE A 698 52.57 0.92 3.29
N PHE A 699 53.85 0.87 3.65
CA PHE A 699 54.63 -0.35 3.51
C PHE A 699 54.11 -1.49 4.40
N ALA A 700 53.70 -1.20 5.63
CA ALA A 700 53.16 -2.19 6.55
C ALA A 700 51.82 -2.79 6.04
N LEU A 701 50.91 -1.94 5.55
CA LEU A 701 49.62 -2.41 5.02
C LEU A 701 49.77 -3.11 3.66
N GLN A 702 50.71 -2.68 2.80
CA GLN A 702 51.03 -3.43 1.57
C GLN A 702 51.56 -4.82 1.90
N ALA A 703 52.36 -4.98 2.96
CA ALA A 703 52.80 -6.29 3.42
C ALA A 703 51.65 -7.15 3.98
N SER A 704 50.67 -6.53 4.66
CA SER A 704 49.43 -7.20 5.12
C SER A 704 48.55 -7.65 3.96
N LYS A 705 48.40 -6.82 2.92
CA LYS A 705 47.59 -7.13 1.73
C LYS A 705 48.16 -8.32 0.96
N ARG A 706 49.50 -8.43 0.87
CA ARG A 706 50.17 -9.62 0.31
C ARG A 706 49.89 -10.92 1.08
N ARG A 707 49.46 -10.82 2.34
CA ARG A 707 49.08 -11.96 3.20
C ARG A 707 47.57 -12.20 3.25
N ALA A 708 46.78 -11.51 2.41
CA ALA A 708 45.32 -11.58 2.36
C ALA A 708 44.62 -11.23 3.70
N ILE A 709 45.20 -10.33 4.48
CA ILE A 709 44.62 -9.85 5.74
C ILE A 709 44.07 -8.43 5.52
N GLU A 710 42.74 -8.30 5.49
CA GLU A 710 42.03 -7.07 5.08
C GLU A 710 41.69 -6.13 6.25
N TRP A 711 41.61 -6.63 7.49
CA TRP A 711 41.18 -5.82 8.64
C TRP A 711 42.05 -4.57 8.93
N PRO A 712 43.39 -4.55 8.70
CA PRO A 712 44.19 -3.36 8.95
C PRO A 712 43.83 -2.20 8.01
N THR A 713 43.47 -2.52 6.76
CA THR A 713 43.01 -1.53 5.78
C THR A 713 41.67 -0.94 6.19
N ILE A 714 40.72 -1.79 6.62
CA ILE A 714 39.42 -1.34 7.14
C ILE A 714 39.60 -0.46 8.37
N LEU A 715 40.54 -0.80 9.25
CA LEU A 715 40.87 0.02 10.42
C LEU A 715 41.33 1.43 10.03
N MET A 716 42.14 1.58 8.97
CA MET A 716 42.56 2.91 8.49
C MET A 716 41.37 3.75 8.00
N ALA A 717 40.45 3.14 7.26
CA ALA A 717 39.23 3.82 6.83
C ALA A 717 38.37 4.28 8.02
N VAL A 718 38.12 3.38 8.99
CA VAL A 718 37.33 3.69 10.20
C VAL A 718 38.02 4.77 11.04
N LEU A 719 39.34 4.68 11.20
CA LEU A 719 40.12 5.66 11.97
C LEU A 719 40.06 7.05 11.33
N SER A 720 40.16 7.13 10.00
CA SER A 720 40.05 8.41 9.28
C SER A 720 38.68 9.07 9.46
N ALA A 721 37.59 8.30 9.28
CA ALA A 721 36.23 8.79 9.47
C ALA A 721 35.99 9.23 10.92
N SER A 722 36.50 8.47 11.89
CA SER A 722 36.37 8.78 13.31
C SER A 722 37.10 10.07 13.68
N LEU A 723 38.31 10.30 13.15
CA LEU A 723 39.09 11.51 13.41
C LEU A 723 38.47 12.77 12.76
N LEU A 724 37.96 12.64 11.54
CA LEU A 724 37.23 13.74 10.87
C LEU A 724 35.95 14.11 11.64
N ALA A 725 35.17 13.10 12.03
CA ALA A 725 33.97 13.27 12.84
C ALA A 725 34.29 13.85 14.23
N ALA A 726 35.35 13.38 14.88
CA ALA A 726 35.81 13.93 16.17
C ALA A 726 36.23 15.40 16.03
N GLY A 727 36.87 15.79 14.93
CA GLY A 727 37.18 17.18 14.63
C GLY A 727 35.93 18.07 14.58
N VAL A 728 34.89 17.61 13.87
CA VAL A 728 33.61 18.32 13.74
C VAL A 728 32.83 18.33 15.06
N LEU A 729 32.74 17.19 15.74
CA LEU A 729 32.07 17.05 17.03
C LEU A 729 32.72 17.92 18.10
N ARG A 730 34.04 18.07 18.09
CA ARG A 730 34.73 18.98 19.01
C ARG A 730 34.30 20.43 18.81
N HIS A 731 34.11 20.84 17.55
CA HIS A 731 33.58 22.16 17.21
C HIS A 731 32.17 22.38 17.76
N TYR A 732 31.26 21.43 17.51
CA TYR A 732 29.90 21.49 18.07
C TYR A 732 29.86 21.40 19.60
N TRP A 733 30.75 20.61 20.22
CA TRP A 733 30.84 20.50 21.67
C TRP A 733 31.27 21.81 22.33
N ASP A 734 32.20 22.54 21.72
CA ASP A 734 32.61 23.86 22.22
C ASP A 734 31.56 24.94 21.93
N ILE A 735 30.83 24.87 20.82
CA ILE A 735 29.64 25.73 20.59
C ILE A 735 28.60 25.49 21.69
N TYR A 736 28.38 24.23 22.05
CA TYR A 736 27.47 23.84 23.12
C TYR A 736 27.93 24.33 24.51
N LEU A 737 29.23 24.23 24.82
CA LEU A 737 29.80 24.64 26.11
C LEU A 737 29.93 26.15 26.29
N HIS A 738 30.32 26.89 25.25
CA HIS A 738 30.65 28.31 25.37
C HIS A 738 29.48 29.27 25.08
N ARG A 739 28.34 28.78 24.57
CA ARG A 739 27.10 29.55 24.32
C ARG A 739 27.32 30.94 23.69
N THR A 740 28.33 31.08 22.84
CA THR A 740 28.69 32.37 22.22
C THR A 740 28.10 32.48 20.82
N TYR A 741 27.08 33.32 20.68
CA TYR A 741 26.57 33.82 19.41
C TYR A 741 27.55 34.86 18.84
N LEU A 742 27.94 34.75 17.55
CA LEU A 742 27.93 35.84 16.54
C LEU A 742 28.86 35.60 15.31
N PHE A 743 28.26 35.89 14.14
CA PHE A 743 28.79 36.37 12.85
C PHE A 743 29.58 35.48 11.86
N ALA A 744 29.02 35.37 10.64
CA ALA A 744 29.69 35.86 9.41
C ALA A 744 28.68 36.22 8.27
N THR A 745 28.61 37.53 7.95
CA THR A 745 28.36 38.20 6.64
C THR A 745 27.04 37.90 5.90
N ARG A 746 26.02 38.77 5.83
CA ARG A 746 25.97 40.17 5.32
C ARG A 746 26.78 40.37 4.03
N MET A 747 26.08 40.36 2.88
CA MET A 747 26.47 41.12 1.69
C MET A 747 25.39 42.17 1.45
N ALA A 748 25.78 43.44 1.51
CA ALA A 748 24.98 44.57 1.05
C ALA A 748 25.62 45.11 -0.25
N PRO A 749 24.85 45.49 -1.29
CA PRO A 749 25.38 46.22 -2.41
C PRO A 749 25.36 47.73 -2.17
N GLU A 750 26.24 48.41 -2.90
CA GLU A 750 26.63 49.82 -2.83
C GLU A 750 25.48 50.83 -2.98
N LYS A 751 25.61 51.95 -2.25
CA LYS A 751 24.89 53.20 -2.51
C LYS A 751 25.51 53.92 -3.71
N LYS A 752 24.66 54.41 -4.62
CA LYS A 752 24.94 55.61 -5.42
C LYS A 752 23.84 56.64 -5.16
N ASP A 753 24.31 57.86 -4.94
CA ASP A 753 23.54 59.05 -4.66
C ASP A 753 22.62 59.44 -5.83
N ASP A 754 21.44 59.96 -5.51
CA ASP A 754 20.99 61.24 -6.05
C ASP A 754 19.84 61.79 -5.21
N ALA A 755 20.07 63.00 -4.68
CA ALA A 755 19.07 63.81 -4.00
C ALA A 755 18.34 64.69 -5.01
N SER A 756 17.01 64.67 -4.98
CA SER A 756 16.10 65.83 -5.04
C SER A 756 14.78 65.46 -5.72
N LEU A 757 13.68 65.61 -4.99
CA LEU A 757 12.51 66.42 -5.36
C LEU A 757 11.40 66.22 -4.31
N LEU A 758 10.88 67.34 -3.84
CA LEU A 758 9.83 67.50 -2.83
C LEU A 758 8.49 66.89 -3.26
N GLY A 759 7.74 66.33 -2.30
CA GLY A 759 6.28 66.20 -2.42
C GLY A 759 5.64 65.15 -1.52
N SER A 760 5.01 65.60 -0.42
CA SER A 760 3.87 65.04 0.33
C SER A 760 3.83 63.54 0.69
N ASP A 761 3.67 63.27 1.98
CA ASP A 761 3.42 61.96 2.61
C ASP A 761 2.49 61.02 1.80
N PRO A 762 2.91 59.75 1.61
CA PRO A 762 2.00 58.63 1.48
C PRO A 762 2.02 57.76 2.73
N ALA A 763 0.83 57.32 3.15
CA ALA A 763 0.64 56.31 4.19
C ALA A 763 1.57 55.10 3.97
N VAL A 764 2.19 54.63 5.04
CA VAL A 764 3.00 53.40 5.07
C VAL A 764 2.15 52.24 4.54
N PRO A 765 2.57 51.52 3.48
CA PRO A 765 1.84 50.35 3.03
C PRO A 765 2.04 49.22 4.04
N ASP A 766 0.95 48.54 4.40
CA ASP A 766 1.01 47.30 5.19
C ASP A 766 2.00 46.31 4.54
N PRO A 767 2.80 45.58 5.34
CA PRO A 767 3.67 44.54 4.80
C PRO A 767 2.84 43.54 3.98
N PRO A 768 3.39 42.98 2.88
CA PRO A 768 2.63 42.04 2.05
C PRO A 768 2.12 40.88 2.90
N SER A 769 0.84 40.54 2.72
CA SER A 769 0.16 39.47 3.45
C SER A 769 0.69 38.09 3.07
N ILE A 770 1.87 37.73 3.58
CA ILE A 770 2.27 36.32 3.60
C ILE A 770 1.42 35.67 4.69
N HIS A 771 0.35 35.00 4.26
CA HIS A 771 -0.51 34.30 5.19
C HIS A 771 0.29 33.21 5.91
N PRO A 772 0.41 33.24 7.25
CA PRO A 772 1.17 32.23 7.97
C PRO A 772 0.46 30.87 7.78
N SER A 773 1.20 29.87 7.29
CA SER A 773 0.72 28.50 7.26
C SER A 773 0.60 27.97 8.68
N PHE A 774 -0.54 27.41 9.06
CA PHE A 774 -0.78 26.93 10.42
C PHE A 774 -0.24 25.52 10.60
N ILE A 775 0.57 25.27 11.63
CA ILE A 775 1.07 23.93 11.94
C ILE A 775 0.31 23.36 13.13
N GLN A 776 -0.44 22.28 12.88
CA GLN A 776 -1.12 21.49 13.89
C GLN A 776 -0.34 20.21 14.16
N VAL A 777 0.13 20.06 15.41
CA VAL A 777 0.77 18.83 15.87
C VAL A 777 -0.31 17.87 16.36
N ALA A 778 -0.26 16.62 15.88
CA ALA A 778 -1.14 15.56 16.39
C ALA A 778 -0.94 15.38 17.90
N LYS A 779 -2.04 15.36 18.66
CA LYS A 779 -2.04 15.12 20.11
C LYS A 779 -2.65 13.74 20.40
N PRO A 780 -1.84 12.69 20.57
CA PRO A 780 -2.36 11.34 20.82
C PRO A 780 -3.20 11.25 22.08
N TYR A 781 -2.76 11.96 23.13
CA TYR A 781 -3.42 12.00 24.44
C TYR A 781 -3.76 13.43 24.86
N ILE A 782 -4.84 13.58 25.62
CA ILE A 782 -5.34 14.85 26.16
C ILE A 782 -5.66 14.69 27.64
N PHE A 783 -5.33 15.69 28.45
CA PHE A 783 -5.67 15.68 29.88
C PHE A 783 -7.16 15.91 30.11
N GLU A 784 -7.71 15.35 31.19
CA GLU A 784 -9.12 15.54 31.59
C GLU A 784 -9.52 17.03 31.63
N GLN A 785 -8.65 17.89 32.17
CA GLN A 785 -8.87 19.35 32.18
C GLN A 785 -9.10 19.93 30.79
N THR A 786 -8.37 19.43 29.79
CA THR A 786 -8.50 19.89 28.41
C THR A 786 -9.83 19.44 27.81
N ILE A 787 -10.26 18.21 28.11
CA ILE A 787 -11.58 17.69 27.72
C ILE A 787 -12.69 18.58 28.29
N GLN A 788 -12.64 18.89 29.58
CA GLN A 788 -13.64 19.74 30.22
C GLN A 788 -13.66 21.16 29.64
N LYS A 789 -12.48 21.74 29.35
CA LYS A 789 -12.37 23.03 28.66
C LYS A 789 -12.94 22.98 27.24
N CYS A 790 -12.75 21.89 26.49
CA CYS A 790 -13.39 21.69 25.18
C CYS A 790 -14.91 21.67 25.28
N ILE A 791 -15.46 20.86 26.19
CA ILE A 791 -16.91 20.76 26.41
C ILE A 791 -17.49 22.12 26.80
N ALA A 792 -16.84 22.83 27.72
CA ALA A 792 -17.23 24.18 28.13
C ALA A 792 -17.16 25.19 26.97
N ALA A 793 -16.10 25.15 26.17
CA ALA A 793 -15.92 26.06 25.02
C ALA A 793 -16.93 25.82 23.89
N MET A 794 -17.42 24.59 23.72
CA MET A 794 -18.51 24.27 22.79
C MET A 794 -19.87 24.74 23.29
N GLY A 795 -19.99 25.14 24.57
CA GLY A 795 -21.25 25.57 25.18
C GLY A 795 -22.28 24.45 25.35
N VAL A 796 -21.83 23.19 25.32
CA VAL A 796 -22.69 22.01 25.41
C VAL A 796 -22.83 21.58 26.88
N ASN A 797 -24.03 21.14 27.27
CA ASN A 797 -24.26 20.58 28.59
C ASN A 797 -23.45 19.26 28.75
N PRO A 798 -22.58 19.12 29.77
CA PRO A 798 -21.73 17.94 29.92
C PRO A 798 -22.48 16.60 30.03
N LEU A 799 -23.62 16.56 30.74
CA LEU A 799 -24.43 15.35 30.89
C LEU A 799 -25.10 14.95 29.58
N ARG A 800 -25.55 15.94 28.81
CA ARG A 800 -26.10 15.70 27.46
C ARG A 800 -25.01 15.18 26.53
N GLU A 801 -23.82 15.76 26.57
CA GLU A 801 -22.69 15.32 25.76
C GLU A 801 -22.28 13.89 26.10
N GLU A 802 -22.22 13.54 27.38
CA GLU A 802 -21.96 12.18 27.83
C GLU A 802 -22.99 11.18 27.30
N ALA A 803 -24.29 11.51 27.40
CA ALA A 803 -25.35 10.65 26.91
C ALA A 803 -25.26 10.41 25.39
N LEU A 804 -25.05 11.46 24.60
CA LEU A 804 -24.91 11.36 23.14
C LEU A 804 -23.65 10.58 22.75
N ARG A 805 -22.54 10.81 23.43
CA ARG A 805 -21.28 10.08 23.22
C ARG A 805 -21.46 8.59 23.47
N LEU A 806 -22.10 8.21 24.58
CA LEU A 806 -22.38 6.80 24.89
C LEU A 806 -23.33 6.16 23.87
N GLN A 807 -24.35 6.90 23.39
CA GLN A 807 -25.22 6.44 22.32
C GLN A 807 -24.46 6.20 21.01
N GLY A 808 -23.55 7.10 20.64
CA GLY A 808 -22.70 6.94 19.47
C GLY A 808 -21.77 5.73 19.58
N VAL A 809 -21.09 5.53 20.72
CA VAL A 809 -20.24 4.35 20.93
C VAL A 809 -21.06 3.05 20.87
N THR A 810 -22.26 3.05 21.45
CA THR A 810 -23.18 1.90 21.39
C THR A 810 -23.64 1.63 19.95
N TRP A 811 -23.94 2.67 19.20
CA TRP A 811 -24.28 2.58 17.78
C TRP A 811 -23.13 1.94 16.98
N ILE A 812 -21.89 2.40 17.17
CA ILE A 812 -20.71 1.82 16.51
C ILE A 812 -20.57 0.33 16.86
N ASP A 813 -20.72 -0.03 18.15
CA ASP A 813 -20.60 -1.41 18.62
C ASP A 813 -21.70 -2.33 18.04
N ASN A 814 -22.91 -1.83 17.86
CA ASN A 814 -24.01 -2.61 17.26
C ASN A 814 -23.81 -2.80 15.76
N VAL A 815 -23.52 -1.71 15.03
CA VAL A 815 -23.36 -1.73 13.57
C VAL A 815 -22.16 -2.59 13.16
N ARG A 816 -21.03 -2.47 13.86
CA ARG A 816 -19.84 -3.28 13.57
C ARG A 816 -20.11 -4.78 13.72
N ARG A 817 -20.96 -5.19 14.67
CA ARG A 817 -21.22 -6.61 14.97
C ARG A 817 -22.02 -7.23 13.84
N VAL A 818 -23.01 -6.51 13.31
CA VAL A 818 -23.78 -6.91 12.14
C VAL A 818 -22.91 -6.97 10.88
N LEU A 819 -21.96 -6.03 10.75
CA LEU A 819 -21.01 -5.99 9.64
C LEU A 819 -19.80 -6.93 9.80
N TYR A 820 -19.74 -7.71 10.88
CA TYR A 820 -18.63 -8.60 11.23
C TYR A 820 -17.25 -7.93 11.26
N LEU A 821 -17.20 -6.66 11.66
CA LEU A 821 -15.96 -5.89 11.76
C LEU A 821 -15.21 -6.23 13.07
N PRO A 822 -13.87 -6.35 13.01
CA PRO A 822 -13.07 -6.74 14.16
C PRO A 822 -13.01 -5.64 15.24
N ILE A 823 -12.62 -6.02 16.46
CA ILE A 823 -12.50 -5.10 17.60
C ILE A 823 -11.46 -3.98 17.36
N ARG A 824 -10.44 -4.21 16.52
CA ARG A 824 -9.50 -3.13 16.13
C ARG A 824 -10.22 -1.97 15.44
N THR A 825 -11.13 -2.28 14.51
CA THR A 825 -11.96 -1.29 13.80
C THR A 825 -12.89 -0.55 14.75
N PHE A 826 -13.48 -1.24 15.72
CA PHE A 826 -14.26 -0.61 16.81
C PHE A 826 -13.42 0.41 17.58
N ASN A 827 -12.24 -0.01 18.03
CA ASN A 827 -11.37 0.82 18.85
C ASN A 827 -10.97 2.11 18.12
N THR A 828 -10.57 1.98 16.84
CA THR A 828 -10.20 3.12 16.00
C THR A 828 -11.39 4.04 15.73
N ALA A 829 -12.56 3.49 15.40
CA ALA A 829 -13.78 4.27 15.20
C ALA A 829 -14.15 5.09 16.44
N VAL A 830 -14.05 4.50 17.63
CA VAL A 830 -14.43 5.18 18.88
C VAL A 830 -13.43 6.29 19.25
N VAL A 831 -12.13 6.11 19.02
CA VAL A 831 -11.13 7.17 19.22
C VAL A 831 -11.43 8.38 18.34
N TYR A 832 -11.73 8.13 17.06
CA TYR A 832 -12.03 9.17 16.08
C TYR A 832 -13.34 9.88 16.44
N TYR A 833 -14.35 9.11 16.84
CA TYR A 833 -15.63 9.63 17.31
C TYR A 833 -15.47 10.54 18.54
N HIS A 834 -14.70 10.13 19.55
CA HIS A 834 -14.44 10.97 20.73
C HIS A 834 -13.74 12.28 20.37
N ARG A 835 -12.72 12.22 19.51
CA ARG A 835 -12.00 13.43 19.06
C ARG A 835 -12.90 14.37 18.27
N PHE A 836 -13.75 13.83 17.38
CA PHE A 836 -14.70 14.60 16.61
C PHE A 836 -15.67 15.36 17.53
N ARG A 837 -16.24 14.68 18.53
CA ARG A 837 -17.17 15.26 19.50
C ARG A 837 -16.57 16.32 20.41
N LEU A 838 -15.25 16.32 20.60
CA LEU A 838 -14.54 17.36 21.35
C LEU A 838 -14.24 18.62 20.55
N VAL A 839 -14.55 18.64 19.25
CA VAL A 839 -14.31 19.78 18.35
C VAL A 839 -15.61 20.28 17.72
N HIS A 840 -16.58 19.39 17.56
CA HIS A 840 -17.81 19.63 16.81
C HIS A 840 -19.05 19.41 17.71
N PRO A 841 -19.88 20.45 17.94
CA PRO A 841 -21.03 20.37 18.84
C PRO A 841 -22.20 19.56 18.25
N ASP A 842 -23.14 19.14 19.13
CA ASP A 842 -24.27 18.27 18.76
C ASP A 842 -25.33 18.91 17.88
N ASN A 843 -25.45 20.23 17.94
CA ASN A 843 -26.36 21.00 17.11
C ASN A 843 -25.90 21.13 15.65
N GLU A 844 -24.61 20.92 15.38
CA GLU A 844 -24.03 20.98 14.03
C GLU A 844 -24.02 19.59 13.38
N TYR A 845 -23.61 18.56 14.14
CA TYR A 845 -23.53 17.18 13.63
C TYR A 845 -24.21 16.18 14.56
N ASN A 846 -25.14 15.42 13.98
CA ASN A 846 -25.84 14.34 14.67
C ASN A 846 -24.87 13.24 15.11
N TYR A 847 -25.07 12.68 16.31
CA TYR A 847 -24.24 11.62 16.85
C TYR A 847 -24.23 10.36 15.96
N MET A 848 -25.32 10.02 15.27
CA MET A 848 -25.41 8.87 14.37
C MET A 848 -24.56 9.08 13.11
N ASP A 849 -24.63 10.26 12.49
CA ASP A 849 -23.86 10.57 11.29
C ASP A 849 -22.36 10.66 11.62
N ALA A 850 -22.02 11.26 12.76
CA ALA A 850 -20.65 11.30 13.27
C ALA A 850 -20.11 9.89 13.61
N ALA A 851 -20.93 9.02 14.21
CA ALA A 851 -20.57 7.63 14.50
C ALA A 851 -20.39 6.79 13.23
N ALA A 852 -21.26 6.98 12.24
CA ALA A 852 -21.17 6.32 10.94
C ALA A 852 -19.93 6.76 10.16
N ALA A 853 -19.62 8.06 10.17
CA ALA A 853 -18.40 8.60 9.58
C ALA A 853 -17.15 8.09 10.29
N ALA A 854 -17.15 8.02 11.62
CA ALA A 854 -16.02 7.50 12.37
C ALA A 854 -15.76 6.01 12.06
N LEU A 855 -16.83 5.21 11.96
CA LEU A 855 -16.74 3.80 11.56
C LEU A 855 -16.26 3.64 10.11
N PHE A 856 -16.78 4.46 9.19
CA PHE A 856 -16.37 4.45 7.79
C PHE A 856 -14.88 4.80 7.62
N THR A 857 -14.40 5.85 8.30
CA THR A 857 -12.98 6.22 8.30
C THR A 857 -12.12 5.12 8.94
N ALA A 858 -12.56 4.53 10.05
CA ALA A 858 -11.83 3.42 10.69
C ALA A 858 -11.74 2.18 9.81
N CYS A 859 -12.77 1.85 9.03
CA CYS A 859 -12.74 0.74 8.08
C CYS A 859 -11.62 0.90 7.03
N LYS A 860 -11.33 2.13 6.61
CA LYS A 860 -10.23 2.43 5.68
C LYS A 860 -8.86 2.36 6.35
N ILE A 861 -8.75 2.80 7.60
CA ILE A 861 -7.48 2.79 8.34
C ILE A 861 -7.06 1.38 8.74
N GLU A 862 -8.03 0.52 9.07
CA GLU A 862 -7.80 -0.83 9.61
C GLU A 862 -7.89 -1.94 8.55
N ASP A 863 -7.90 -1.58 7.25
CA ASP A 863 -8.08 -2.48 6.11
C ASP A 863 -9.26 -3.45 6.29
N THR A 864 -10.41 -2.88 6.69
CA THR A 864 -11.68 -3.60 6.89
C THR A 864 -12.79 -2.92 6.10
N LEU A 865 -12.50 -2.64 4.83
CA LEU A 865 -13.27 -1.77 3.95
C LEU A 865 -14.75 -2.15 3.89
N LYS A 866 -15.61 -1.14 4.08
CA LYS A 866 -17.07 -1.21 3.90
C LYS A 866 -17.53 0.02 3.15
N LYS A 867 -18.52 -0.14 2.28
CA LYS A 867 -19.14 1.01 1.59
C LYS A 867 -19.95 1.83 2.61
N SER A 868 -20.02 3.15 2.45
CA SER A 868 -20.80 4.01 3.36
C SER A 868 -22.28 3.62 3.40
N LYS A 869 -22.84 3.18 2.26
CA LYS A 869 -24.20 2.62 2.17
C LYS A 869 -24.40 1.36 3.00
N GLU A 870 -23.44 0.44 3.03
CA GLU A 870 -23.52 -0.79 3.83
C GLU A 870 -23.57 -0.47 5.33
N ILE A 871 -22.83 0.56 5.76
CA ILE A 871 -22.82 1.01 7.16
C ILE A 871 -24.19 1.58 7.56
N VAL A 872 -24.77 2.47 6.74
CA VAL A 872 -26.09 3.05 7.02
C VAL A 872 -27.19 1.98 6.94
N CYS A 873 -27.12 1.09 5.95
CA CYS A 873 -28.06 0.00 5.77
C CYS A 873 -28.04 -0.97 6.96
N ALA A 874 -26.86 -1.39 7.43
CA ALA A 874 -26.73 -2.23 8.60
C ALA A 874 -27.32 -1.57 9.86
N ALA A 875 -27.10 -0.26 10.03
CA ALA A 875 -27.69 0.51 11.12
C ALA A 875 -29.22 0.63 11.04
N TYR A 876 -29.75 0.70 9.82
CA TYR A 876 -31.18 0.75 9.58
C TYR A 876 -31.85 -0.61 9.84
N ASN A 877 -31.29 -1.68 9.27
CA ASN A 877 -31.79 -3.05 9.42
C ASN A 877 -31.77 -3.54 10.88
N LEU A 878 -30.86 -3.02 11.70
CA LEU A 878 -30.83 -3.29 13.15
C LEU A 878 -32.13 -2.92 13.88
N LYS A 879 -32.92 -1.99 13.33
CA LYS A 879 -34.19 -1.53 13.93
C LYS A 879 -35.40 -2.32 13.41
N LEU A 880 -35.20 -3.17 12.42
CA LEU A 880 -36.25 -3.88 11.71
C LEU A 880 -36.18 -5.40 11.96
N PRO A 881 -37.33 -6.09 11.95
CA PRO A 881 -37.32 -7.55 11.93
C PRO A 881 -36.64 -8.05 10.64
N PRO A 882 -36.01 -9.23 10.65
CA PRO A 882 -35.29 -9.77 9.48
C PRO A 882 -36.10 -9.80 8.18
N SER A 883 -37.43 -9.97 8.27
CA SER A 883 -38.35 -9.95 7.13
C SER A 883 -38.48 -8.59 6.43
N GLU A 884 -38.12 -7.51 7.12
CA GLU A 884 -38.22 -6.12 6.63
C GLU A 884 -36.83 -5.51 6.33
N HIS A 885 -35.77 -6.32 6.37
CA HIS A 885 -34.42 -5.83 6.08
C HIS A 885 -34.33 -5.31 4.64
N MET A 886 -33.73 -4.12 4.50
CA MET A 886 -33.53 -3.46 3.23
C MET A 886 -32.14 -3.76 2.69
N SER A 887 -31.97 -3.79 1.36
CA SER A 887 -30.66 -3.90 0.72
C SER A 887 -29.89 -2.57 0.78
N PRO A 888 -28.54 -2.58 0.91
CA PRO A 888 -27.70 -1.38 0.83
C PRO A 888 -27.87 -0.53 -0.43
N ASP A 889 -28.37 -1.11 -1.52
CA ASP A 889 -28.60 -0.40 -2.79
C ASP A 889 -29.86 0.47 -2.77
N ASN A 890 -30.64 0.46 -1.69
CA ASN A 890 -31.81 1.32 -1.57
C ASN A 890 -31.47 2.81 -1.59
N GLN A 891 -32.14 3.57 -2.45
CA GLN A 891 -31.95 5.03 -2.59
C GLN A 891 -32.17 5.80 -1.29
N VAL A 892 -32.94 5.28 -0.34
CA VAL A 892 -33.13 5.88 1.00
C VAL A 892 -31.78 6.11 1.71
N PHE A 893 -30.77 5.30 1.42
CA PHE A 893 -29.44 5.42 2.03
C PHE A 893 -28.50 6.39 1.28
N GLU A 894 -28.84 6.85 0.08
CA GLU A 894 -27.97 7.67 -0.78
C GLU A 894 -27.59 9.01 -0.13
N ALA A 895 -28.57 9.70 0.48
CA ALA A 895 -28.35 11.00 1.11
C ALA A 895 -27.45 10.87 2.35
N HIS A 896 -27.75 9.89 3.22
CA HIS A 896 -26.96 9.62 4.42
C HIS A 896 -25.54 9.13 4.08
N ALA A 897 -25.39 8.28 3.08
CA ALA A 897 -24.10 7.78 2.62
C ALA A 897 -23.20 8.90 2.05
N ARG A 898 -23.76 9.87 1.33
CA ARG A 898 -23.04 11.07 0.88
C ARG A 898 -22.66 11.98 2.03
N GLY A 899 -23.55 12.15 3.01
CA GLY A 899 -23.27 12.89 4.25
C GLY A 899 -22.05 12.33 4.98
N ILE A 900 -21.96 11.01 5.12
CA ILE A 900 -20.81 10.32 5.73
C ILE A 900 -19.50 10.63 5.02
N ILE A 901 -19.49 10.61 3.68
CA ILE A 901 -18.30 10.93 2.88
C ILE A 901 -17.88 12.39 3.09
N GLY A 902 -18.84 13.31 3.20
CA GLY A 902 -18.57 14.71 3.52
C GLY A 902 -17.93 14.92 4.90
N LEU A 903 -18.32 14.11 5.89
CA LEU A 903 -17.78 14.17 7.25
C LEU A 903 -16.40 13.52 7.40
N GLU A 904 -15.98 12.68 6.47
CA GLU A 904 -14.69 11.97 6.52
C GLU A 904 -13.51 12.94 6.69
N ARG A 905 -13.50 14.03 5.92
CA ARG A 905 -12.46 15.07 6.03
C ARG A 905 -12.40 15.66 7.44
N LEU A 906 -13.56 16.03 8.00
CA LEU A 906 -13.63 16.60 9.34
C LEU A 906 -13.19 15.60 10.41
N MET A 907 -13.47 14.31 10.21
CA MET A 907 -13.01 13.23 11.08
C MET A 907 -11.48 13.11 11.10
N LEU A 908 -10.84 13.25 9.94
CA LEU A 908 -9.38 13.25 9.80
C LEU A 908 -8.74 14.50 10.42
N GLU A 909 -9.33 15.68 10.19
CA GLU A 909 -8.88 16.94 10.77
C GLU A 909 -8.97 16.93 12.31
N ALA A 910 -10.09 16.44 12.88
CA ALA A 910 -10.27 16.33 14.32
C ALA A 910 -9.26 15.36 14.96
N SER A 911 -8.81 14.36 14.20
CA SER A 911 -7.76 13.42 14.62
C SER A 911 -6.34 13.92 14.35
N GLY A 912 -6.19 15.08 13.70
CA GLY A 912 -4.89 15.64 13.31
C GLY A 912 -4.15 14.81 12.26
N PHE A 913 -4.88 14.04 11.44
CA PHE A 913 -4.34 13.06 10.51
C PHE A 913 -3.41 12.01 11.17
N ASP A 914 -3.58 11.74 12.47
CA ASP A 914 -2.82 10.71 13.17
C ASP A 914 -3.49 9.34 13.04
N PHE A 915 -3.03 8.56 12.05
CA PHE A 915 -3.51 7.21 11.78
C PHE A 915 -2.96 6.13 12.73
N ARG A 916 -2.07 6.50 13.68
CA ARG A 916 -1.37 5.54 14.55
C ARG A 916 -2.21 5.19 15.79
N THR A 917 -3.35 4.55 15.59
CA THR A 917 -4.16 4.07 16.72
C THR A 917 -3.52 2.83 17.34
N ARG A 918 -3.32 2.82 18.65
CA ARG A 918 -2.80 1.66 19.40
C ARG A 918 -3.89 1.09 20.31
N HIS A 919 -3.90 -0.23 20.46
CA HIS A 919 -4.97 -0.95 21.14
C HIS A 919 -4.46 -1.71 22.38
N PRO A 920 -5.14 -1.63 23.54
CA PRO A 920 -4.68 -2.25 24.78
C PRO A 920 -4.74 -3.79 24.75
N GLN A 921 -5.58 -4.39 23.90
CA GLN A 921 -5.85 -5.84 23.91
C GLN A 921 -4.59 -6.70 23.70
N LYS A 922 -3.70 -6.29 22.78
CA LYS A 922 -2.44 -7.00 22.53
C LYS A 922 -1.50 -6.93 23.73
N THR A 923 -1.44 -5.78 24.39
CA THR A 923 -0.63 -5.56 25.60
C THR A 923 -1.21 -6.30 26.79
N LEU A 924 -2.53 -6.29 26.95
CA LEU A 924 -3.25 -7.01 27.98
C LEU A 924 -2.96 -8.51 27.94
N ILE A 925 -3.02 -9.14 26.75
CA ILE A 925 -2.71 -10.58 26.62
C ILE A 925 -1.25 -10.87 27.02
N LYS A 926 -0.30 -9.99 26.66
CA LYS A 926 1.10 -10.13 27.06
C LYS A 926 1.28 -10.00 28.58
N LEU A 927 0.61 -9.03 29.21
CA LEU A 927 0.64 -8.82 30.66
C LEU A 927 0.00 -9.98 31.40
N ALA A 928 -1.18 -10.44 30.97
CA ALA A 928 -1.87 -11.58 31.58
C ALA A 928 -0.97 -12.83 31.60
N ARG A 929 -0.33 -13.17 30.46
CA ARG A 929 0.64 -14.28 30.39
C ARG A 929 1.83 -14.08 31.32
N LYS A 930 2.35 -12.86 31.44
CA LYS A 930 3.48 -12.55 32.31
C LYS A 930 3.16 -12.84 33.78
N TYR A 931 1.94 -12.56 34.22
CA TYR A 931 1.48 -12.81 35.58
C TYR A 931 0.88 -14.22 35.78
N GLY A 932 1.14 -15.16 34.86
CA GLY A 932 0.69 -16.54 34.99
C GLY A 932 -0.81 -16.77 34.70
N LEU A 933 -1.52 -15.77 34.18
CA LEU A 933 -2.93 -15.89 33.83
C LEU A 933 -3.06 -16.46 32.41
N THR A 934 -3.62 -17.65 32.31
CA THR A 934 -3.84 -18.34 31.03
C THR A 934 -5.03 -17.74 30.26
N SER A 935 -5.21 -18.13 29.00
CA SER A 935 -6.38 -17.75 28.18
C SER A 935 -7.70 -18.31 28.71
N GLN A 936 -7.65 -19.31 29.59
CA GLN A 936 -8.82 -19.91 30.25
C GLN A 936 -9.15 -19.22 31.59
N SER A 937 -8.30 -18.31 32.07
CA SER A 937 -8.57 -17.56 33.30
C SER A 937 -9.78 -16.65 33.14
N GLU A 938 -10.69 -16.72 34.10
CA GLU A 938 -11.86 -15.84 34.19
C GLU A 938 -11.44 -14.37 34.33
N VAL A 939 -10.33 -14.11 35.02
CA VAL A 939 -9.71 -12.77 35.13
C VAL A 939 -9.28 -12.26 33.77
N SER A 940 -8.57 -13.07 32.97
CA SER A 940 -8.15 -12.69 31.61
C SER A 940 -9.33 -12.38 30.69
N SER A 941 -10.37 -13.22 30.73
CA SER A 941 -11.59 -13.04 29.92
C SER A 941 -12.35 -11.77 30.33
N THR A 942 -12.51 -11.56 31.64
CA THR A 942 -13.16 -10.36 32.18
C THR A 942 -12.36 -9.10 31.88
N ALA A 943 -11.03 -9.13 32.05
CA ALA A 943 -10.16 -8.01 31.70
C ALA A 943 -10.24 -7.65 30.21
N TYR A 944 -10.37 -8.64 29.32
CA TYR A 944 -10.55 -8.39 27.89
C TYR A 944 -11.89 -7.68 27.60
N ARG A 945 -12.97 -8.03 28.31
CA ARG A 945 -14.27 -7.34 28.20
C ARG A 945 -14.21 -5.93 28.79
N ILE A 946 -13.55 -5.75 29.95
CA ILE A 946 -13.30 -4.42 30.54
C ILE A 946 -12.51 -3.53 29.55
N SER A 947 -11.54 -4.10 28.84
CA SER A 947 -10.76 -3.36 27.83
C SER A 947 -11.60 -2.82 26.66
N GLN A 948 -12.76 -3.41 26.40
CA GLN A 948 -13.73 -2.91 25.42
C GLN A 948 -14.67 -1.86 26.04
N ASP A 949 -15.07 -2.06 27.30
CA ASP A 949 -15.87 -1.08 28.04
C ASP A 949 -15.11 0.22 28.31
N LEU A 950 -13.77 0.18 28.40
CA LEU A 950 -12.91 1.38 28.47
C LEU A 950 -13.19 2.38 27.34
N TYR A 951 -13.54 1.90 26.15
CA TYR A 951 -13.85 2.76 25.01
C TYR A 951 -15.17 3.54 25.17
N ARG A 952 -16.00 3.18 26.16
CA ARG A 952 -17.17 3.97 26.59
C ARG A 952 -16.80 5.10 27.57
N THR A 953 -15.52 5.25 27.91
CA THR A 953 -14.97 6.40 28.66
C THR A 953 -14.02 7.20 27.75
N PHE A 954 -13.42 8.29 28.26
CA PHE A 954 -12.34 9.00 27.57
C PHE A 954 -10.95 8.36 27.74
N ALA A 955 -10.82 7.25 28.47
CA ALA A 955 -9.54 6.57 28.67
C ALA A 955 -8.71 6.35 27.37
N PRO A 956 -9.29 5.97 26.21
CA PRO A 956 -8.51 5.76 24.97
C PRO A 956 -7.80 7.01 24.43
N ILE A 957 -8.25 8.20 24.83
CA ILE A 957 -7.62 9.48 24.45
C ILE A 957 -6.93 10.17 25.63
N LYS A 958 -6.99 9.60 26.84
CA LYS A 958 -6.27 10.10 28.02
C LYS A 958 -5.02 9.28 28.33
N GLN A 959 -5.06 7.97 28.07
CA GLN A 959 -4.14 7.00 28.67
C GLN A 959 -3.46 6.10 27.65
N THR A 960 -2.26 5.63 27.98
CA THR A 960 -1.50 4.72 27.11
C THR A 960 -2.13 3.33 27.05
N THR A 961 -1.77 2.54 26.03
CA THR A 961 -2.20 1.13 25.94
C THR A 961 -1.73 0.27 27.12
N SER A 962 -0.59 0.62 27.72
CA SER A 962 -0.05 -0.08 28.89
C SER A 962 -0.93 0.21 30.11
N THR A 963 -1.20 1.48 30.39
CA THR A 963 -2.06 1.94 31.49
C THR A 963 -3.44 1.28 31.45
N MET A 964 -4.11 1.35 30.28
CA MET A 964 -5.42 0.73 30.09
C MET A 964 -5.41 -0.79 30.32
N ALA A 965 -4.32 -1.47 29.93
CA ALA A 965 -4.17 -2.90 30.13
C ALA A 965 -3.97 -3.27 31.61
N PHE A 966 -3.14 -2.52 32.34
CA PHE A 966 -2.97 -2.69 33.79
C PHE A 966 -4.28 -2.44 34.55
N ALA A 967 -4.98 -1.34 34.25
CA ALA A 967 -6.27 -1.03 34.87
C ALA A 967 -7.33 -2.11 34.59
N SER A 968 -7.40 -2.62 33.35
CA SER A 968 -8.34 -3.70 33.00
C SER A 968 -8.06 -4.99 33.77
N LEU A 969 -6.77 -5.33 33.94
CA LEU A 969 -6.35 -6.55 34.63
C LEU A 969 -6.57 -6.46 36.14
N GLU A 970 -6.21 -5.32 36.75
CA GLU A 970 -6.46 -5.06 38.17
C GLU A 970 -7.95 -5.06 38.50
N LEU A 971 -8.76 -4.35 37.71
CA LEU A 971 -10.19 -4.28 37.94
C LEU A 971 -10.86 -5.65 37.82
N ALA A 972 -10.47 -6.46 36.84
CA ALA A 972 -10.98 -7.82 36.71
C ALA A 972 -10.65 -8.68 37.94
N GLY A 973 -9.40 -8.63 38.41
CA GLY A 973 -8.98 -9.36 39.61
C GLY A 973 -9.73 -8.91 40.86
N ARG A 974 -9.93 -7.60 41.04
CA ARG A 974 -10.71 -7.04 42.15
C ARG A 974 -12.20 -7.37 42.05
N LEU A 975 -12.80 -7.42 40.86
CA LEU A 975 -14.22 -7.78 40.70
C LEU A 975 -14.48 -9.26 40.98
N LEU A 976 -13.54 -10.14 40.65
CA LEU A 976 -13.65 -11.60 40.81
C LEU A 976 -13.07 -12.14 42.15
N ASP A 977 -12.60 -11.26 43.03
CA ASP A 977 -11.84 -11.65 44.25
C ASP A 977 -10.57 -12.49 43.95
N GLN A 978 -10.03 -12.39 42.74
CA GLN A 978 -8.82 -13.08 42.27
C GLN A 978 -7.71 -12.03 42.02
N ARG A 979 -7.24 -11.42 43.11
CA ARG A 979 -6.30 -10.28 43.04
C ARG A 979 -4.93 -10.72 42.53
N THR A 980 -4.30 -9.87 41.72
CA THR A 980 -2.93 -10.05 41.22
C THR A 980 -2.04 -9.01 41.89
N GLU A 981 -1.49 -9.34 43.06
CA GLU A 981 -0.73 -8.40 43.91
C GLU A 981 0.41 -7.66 43.19
N PRO A 982 1.23 -8.29 42.31
CA PRO A 982 2.28 -7.58 41.57
C PRO A 982 1.77 -6.49 40.62
N VAL A 983 0.53 -6.64 40.11
CA VAL A 983 -0.13 -5.65 39.23
C VAL A 983 -0.57 -4.43 40.04
N GLU A 984 -1.09 -4.66 41.25
CA GLU A 984 -1.60 -3.61 42.14
C GLU A 984 -0.45 -2.82 42.78
N LEU A 985 0.65 -3.49 43.13
CA LEU A 985 1.87 -2.85 43.65
C LEU A 985 2.68 -2.11 42.59
N GLY A 986 2.35 -2.28 41.30
CA GLY A 986 3.00 -1.57 40.21
C GLY A 986 4.46 -1.95 39.97
N VAL A 987 4.86 -3.19 40.27
CA VAL A 987 6.26 -3.68 40.21
C VAL A 987 6.94 -3.41 38.86
N ASP A 988 6.16 -3.38 37.77
CA ASP A 988 6.68 -3.21 36.41
C ASP A 988 6.33 -1.87 35.75
N TYR A 989 5.69 -0.93 36.47
CA TYR A 989 5.13 0.29 35.85
C TYR A 989 6.18 1.11 35.09
N GLU A 990 7.38 1.28 35.65
CA GLU A 990 8.48 2.02 35.02
C GLU A 990 8.90 1.42 33.67
N LYS A 991 8.99 0.08 33.60
CA LYS A 991 9.34 -0.65 32.37
C LYS A 991 8.29 -0.43 31.27
N TRP A 992 7.03 -0.30 31.65
CA TRP A 992 5.91 -0.13 30.72
C TRP A 992 5.52 1.33 30.50
N LYS A 993 6.27 2.28 31.07
CA LYS A 993 6.07 3.73 30.97
C LYS A 993 4.66 4.13 31.41
N THR A 994 4.26 3.67 32.60
CA THR A 994 3.01 4.07 33.25
C THR A 994 3.25 4.39 34.73
N SER A 995 2.26 4.98 35.40
CA SER A 995 2.29 5.29 36.84
C SER A 995 1.04 4.81 37.57
N ARG A 996 1.11 4.79 38.91
CA ARG A 996 -0.04 4.42 39.75
C ARG A 996 -1.19 5.43 39.62
N GLU A 997 -0.86 6.71 39.49
CA GLU A 997 -1.82 7.80 39.26
C GLU A 997 -2.67 7.56 38.00
N GLU A 998 -2.00 7.26 36.88
CA GLU A 998 -2.67 6.99 35.60
C GLU A 998 -3.57 5.74 35.66
N VAL A 999 -3.10 4.68 36.32
CA VAL A 999 -3.87 3.44 36.49
C VAL A 999 -5.10 3.69 37.37
N ILE A 1000 -4.94 4.39 38.49
CA ILE A 1000 -6.05 4.72 39.41
C ILE A 1000 -7.08 5.64 38.74
N GLU A 1001 -6.64 6.65 37.98
CA GLU A 1001 -7.56 7.49 37.19
C GLU A 1001 -8.41 6.62 36.25
N THR A 1002 -7.77 5.69 35.54
CA THR A 1002 -8.43 4.78 34.60
C THR A 1002 -9.41 3.83 35.31
N LEU A 1003 -9.04 3.31 36.49
CA LEU A 1003 -9.90 2.46 37.31
C LEU A 1003 -11.15 3.21 37.75
N PHE A 1004 -11.00 4.46 38.20
CA PHE A 1004 -12.13 5.28 38.61
C PHE A 1004 -13.06 5.65 37.44
N ASP A 1005 -12.53 5.91 36.25
CA ASP A 1005 -13.34 6.17 35.05
C ASP A 1005 -14.25 4.98 34.72
N VAL A 1006 -13.73 3.75 34.78
CA VAL A 1006 -14.53 2.54 34.51
C VAL A 1006 -15.52 2.24 35.64
N LEU A 1007 -15.11 2.42 36.90
CA LEU A 1007 -16.01 2.23 38.05
C LEU A 1007 -17.17 3.23 38.03
N GLU A 1008 -16.91 4.47 37.61
CA GLU A 1008 -17.93 5.50 37.42
C GLU A 1008 -18.90 5.13 36.29
N LEU A 1009 -18.39 4.63 35.16
CA LEU A 1009 -19.20 4.08 34.07
C LEU A 1009 -20.09 2.92 34.55
N TYR A 1010 -19.55 1.97 35.32
CA TYR A 1010 -20.33 0.84 35.83
C TYR A 1010 -21.34 1.24 36.91
N THR A 1011 -21.12 2.34 37.61
CA THR A 1011 -22.05 2.85 38.63
C THR A 1011 -23.23 3.56 37.98
N HIS A 1012 -22.99 4.42 36.98
CA HIS A 1012 -24.04 5.27 36.40
C HIS A 1012 -24.67 4.68 35.13
N ASN A 1013 -23.93 3.91 34.34
CA ASN A 1013 -24.35 3.44 33.02
C ASN A 1013 -24.22 1.91 32.83
N ARG A 1014 -24.33 1.15 33.93
CA ARG A 1014 -24.25 -0.33 33.99
C ARG A 1014 -24.85 -1.04 32.78
N GLY A 1015 -26.12 -0.74 32.46
CA GLY A 1015 -26.89 -1.44 31.42
C GLY A 1015 -26.35 -1.28 30.00
N SER A 1016 -25.49 -0.28 29.75
CA SER A 1016 -24.90 0.01 28.45
C SER A 1016 -23.51 -0.62 28.23
N THR A 1017 -23.05 -1.42 29.20
CA THR A 1017 -21.70 -2.01 29.22
C THR A 1017 -21.74 -3.53 29.10
N THR A 1018 -20.61 -4.12 28.71
CA THR A 1018 -20.50 -5.58 28.55
C THR A 1018 -20.35 -6.26 29.91
N VAL A 1019 -19.57 -5.69 30.83
CA VAL A 1019 -19.24 -6.32 32.12
C VAL A 1019 -20.23 -5.91 33.21
N GLY A 1020 -20.66 -4.65 33.23
CA GLY A 1020 -21.52 -4.07 34.27
C GLY A 1020 -22.75 -4.94 34.64
N PRO A 1021 -23.52 -5.50 33.69
CA PRO A 1021 -24.68 -6.32 34.00
C PRO A 1021 -24.37 -7.60 34.77
N HIS A 1022 -23.16 -8.16 34.61
CA HIS A 1022 -22.75 -9.45 35.19
C HIS A 1022 -22.46 -9.37 36.70
N PHE A 1023 -22.30 -8.16 37.25
CA PHE A 1023 -22.05 -7.96 38.68
C PHE A 1023 -23.16 -7.13 39.32
N PRO A 1024 -23.47 -7.35 40.62
CA PRO A 1024 -24.41 -6.51 41.33
C PRO A 1024 -23.79 -5.14 41.63
N ALA A 1025 -24.62 -4.09 41.72
CA ALA A 1025 -24.15 -2.71 41.82
C ALA A 1025 -23.29 -2.45 43.07
N ASP A 1026 -23.57 -3.15 44.18
CA ASP A 1026 -22.80 -3.06 45.43
C ASP A 1026 -21.36 -3.58 45.28
N ARG A 1027 -21.10 -4.47 44.30
CA ARG A 1027 -19.77 -4.99 44.02
C ARG A 1027 -18.82 -3.89 43.56
N PHE A 1028 -19.28 -2.98 42.69
CA PHE A 1028 -18.46 -1.86 42.23
C PHE A 1028 -18.12 -0.90 43.38
N LEU A 1029 -19.07 -0.66 44.29
CA LEU A 1029 -18.84 0.14 45.49
C LEU A 1029 -17.83 -0.51 46.43
N LYS A 1030 -17.92 -1.84 46.64
CA LYS A 1030 -16.95 -2.61 47.43
C LYS A 1030 -15.53 -2.53 46.88
N VAL A 1031 -15.36 -2.45 45.55
CA VAL A 1031 -14.05 -2.24 44.91
C VAL A 1031 -13.60 -0.78 44.99
N ARG A 1032 -14.52 0.19 44.88
CA ARG A 1032 -14.22 1.63 44.91
C ARG A 1032 -13.74 2.13 46.27
N ILE A 1033 -14.33 1.65 47.38
CA ILE A 1033 -13.96 2.08 48.75
C ILE A 1033 -12.46 1.91 49.06
N PRO A 1034 -11.83 0.73 48.87
CA PRO A 1034 -10.40 0.58 49.14
C PRO A 1034 -9.52 1.40 48.19
N LEU A 1035 -9.92 1.60 46.92
CA LEU A 1035 -9.20 2.44 45.97
C LEU A 1035 -9.23 3.94 46.38
N ASN A 1036 -10.36 4.43 46.91
CA ASN A 1036 -10.43 5.80 47.45
C ASN A 1036 -9.50 5.98 48.65
N LYS A 1037 -9.51 5.02 49.59
CA LYS A 1037 -8.59 5.04 50.74
C LYS A 1037 -7.13 5.01 50.31
N GLU A 1038 -6.81 4.22 49.29
CA GLU A 1038 -5.48 4.15 48.70
C GLU A 1038 -5.05 5.48 48.08
N ALA A 1039 -5.93 6.11 47.29
CA ALA A 1039 -5.69 7.41 46.67
C ALA A 1039 -5.49 8.52 47.72
N GLU A 1040 -6.33 8.57 48.76
CA GLU A 1040 -6.19 9.54 49.86
C GLU A 1040 -4.88 9.34 50.64
N ALA A 1041 -4.53 8.09 50.96
CA ALA A 1041 -3.29 7.78 51.69
C ALA A 1041 -2.02 8.14 50.91
N GLN A 1042 -2.06 8.03 49.58
CA GLN A 1042 -0.94 8.36 48.69
C GLN A 1042 -0.99 9.80 48.17
N GLY A 1043 -2.01 10.59 48.54
CA GLY A 1043 -2.17 11.97 48.06
C GLY A 1043 -2.46 12.09 46.56
N LEU A 1044 -3.05 11.06 45.94
CA LEU A 1044 -3.30 11.03 44.50
C LEU A 1044 -4.58 11.79 44.14
N SER A 1045 -4.48 12.67 43.14
CA SER A 1045 -5.63 13.36 42.56
C SER A 1045 -6.55 12.38 41.79
N ARG A 1046 -7.85 12.69 41.69
CA ARG A 1046 -8.81 11.95 40.84
C ARG A 1046 -8.38 11.90 39.36
N TYR A 1047 -7.69 12.96 38.91
CA TYR A 1047 -7.18 13.10 37.55
C TYR A 1047 -5.70 13.46 37.59
N THR A 1048 -4.91 12.78 36.77
CA THR A 1048 -3.47 12.97 36.64
C THR A 1048 -3.17 14.36 36.08
N ASN A 1049 -2.14 15.04 36.63
CA ASN A 1049 -1.72 16.39 36.23
C ASN A 1049 -2.82 17.49 36.35
N TRP A 1050 -3.77 17.33 37.28
CA TRP A 1050 -4.81 18.33 37.54
C TRP A 1050 -4.26 19.52 38.35
N VAL A 1051 -4.30 20.73 37.80
CA VAL A 1051 -3.99 22.01 38.46
C VAL A 1051 -5.27 22.72 38.94
N HIS A 1052 -5.31 23.20 40.19
CA HIS A 1052 -6.44 24.00 40.70
C HIS A 1052 -6.27 25.49 40.37
N ASP A 1053 -7.35 26.19 39.98
CA ASP A 1053 -7.32 27.61 39.58
C ASP A 1053 -6.74 28.58 40.63
N ARG A 1054 -6.57 28.15 41.88
CA ARG A 1054 -5.92 28.96 42.93
C ARG A 1054 -4.40 29.09 42.78
N ASP A 1055 -3.77 28.25 41.96
CA ASP A 1055 -2.31 28.21 41.80
C ASP A 1055 -1.76 29.14 40.70
N LEU A 1056 -2.65 29.85 39.98
CA LEU A 1056 -2.27 30.95 39.08
C LEU A 1056 -2.04 32.23 39.90
N GLN A 1057 -0.87 32.36 40.54
CA GLN A 1057 -0.45 33.61 41.17
C GLN A 1057 -0.36 34.73 40.12
N THR A 1058 -1.21 35.74 40.29
CA THR A 1058 -1.14 37.01 39.56
C THR A 1058 0.12 37.77 39.99
N PRO A 1059 0.93 38.33 39.07
CA PRO A 1059 2.01 39.23 39.45
C PRO A 1059 1.44 40.56 39.98
N ASN A 1060 1.92 40.97 41.15
CA ASN A 1060 1.52 42.15 41.93
C ASN A 1060 1.46 43.47 41.15
N GLY A 1061 0.44 44.31 41.41
CA GLY A 1061 0.37 45.69 40.91
C GLY A 1061 -0.84 46.57 41.30
N SER A 1062 -1.00 46.86 42.60
CA SER A 1062 -1.58 48.08 43.22
C SER A 1062 -3.04 48.58 42.98
N LYS A 1063 -3.74 48.70 44.13
CA LYS A 1063 -4.62 49.78 44.67
C LYS A 1063 -6.11 49.95 44.23
N SER A 1064 -6.96 49.53 45.18
CA SER A 1064 -8.03 50.29 45.89
C SER A 1064 -9.21 50.92 45.12
N GLY A 1065 -10.43 50.50 45.48
CA GLY A 1065 -11.64 51.34 45.45
C GLY A 1065 -12.94 50.54 45.35
N GLY A 1066 -13.65 50.33 46.47
CA GLY A 1066 -14.83 49.47 46.54
C GLY A 1066 -16.12 50.06 45.97
N LYS A 1067 -17.04 49.17 45.56
CA LYS A 1067 -18.51 49.25 45.68
C LYS A 1067 -19.18 47.96 45.16
N HIS A 1068 -20.00 47.33 46.03
CA HIS A 1068 -21.06 46.31 45.85
C HIS A 1068 -20.97 45.24 44.74
N PRO A 1069 -21.26 43.95 45.06
CA PRO A 1069 -21.26 42.88 44.06
C PRO A 1069 -22.50 42.99 43.17
N ARG A 1070 -22.38 43.67 42.03
CA ARG A 1070 -23.20 43.38 40.86
C ARG A 1070 -22.67 42.09 40.25
N ALA A 1071 -23.58 41.17 39.95
CA ALA A 1071 -23.32 39.94 39.21
C ALA A 1071 -22.46 40.22 37.97
N THR A 1072 -21.15 40.03 38.09
CA THR A 1072 -20.27 39.98 36.94
C THR A 1072 -20.45 38.61 36.31
N GLN A 1073 -21.07 38.66 35.13
CA GLN A 1073 -21.06 37.61 34.13
C GLN A 1073 -19.70 36.91 34.11
N TYR A 1074 -19.74 35.57 34.10
CA TYR A 1074 -18.65 34.72 33.67
C TYR A 1074 -18.09 35.24 32.33
N GLY A 1075 -17.05 36.04 32.44
CA GLY A 1075 -16.39 36.74 31.35
C GLY A 1075 -14.93 36.39 31.32
N GLU A 1076 -14.59 35.10 31.43
CA GLU A 1076 -13.26 34.59 31.14
C GLU A 1076 -13.38 33.18 30.54
N SER A 1077 -12.69 32.99 29.40
CA SER A 1077 -12.60 31.82 28.53
C SER A 1077 -13.71 31.61 27.47
N ARG A 1078 -13.54 32.22 26.28
CA ARG A 1078 -14.20 31.81 25.01
C ARG A 1078 -13.23 31.13 24.03
N PHE A 1079 -12.20 30.42 24.49
CA PHE A 1079 -11.18 29.83 23.60
C PHE A 1079 -11.20 28.30 23.63
N HIS A 1080 -11.38 27.67 22.46
CA HIS A 1080 -11.45 26.21 22.32
C HIS A 1080 -10.04 25.54 22.29
N PRO A 1081 -9.66 24.64 23.21
CA PRO A 1081 -8.28 24.14 23.34
C PRO A 1081 -7.71 23.34 22.15
N LEU A 1082 -8.59 22.75 21.33
CA LEU A 1082 -8.21 21.87 20.21
C LEU A 1082 -8.36 22.52 18.81
N ILE A 1083 -8.76 23.79 18.73
CA ILE A 1083 -8.91 24.54 17.47
C ILE A 1083 -7.73 25.51 17.31
N PRO A 1084 -7.13 25.66 16.10
CA PRO A 1084 -6.01 26.58 15.87
C PRO A 1084 -6.36 28.07 16.12
N VAL A 1085 -5.35 28.86 16.52
CA VAL A 1085 -5.38 30.34 16.66
C VAL A 1085 -4.61 30.95 15.47
N SER A 1086 -5.04 32.08 14.91
CA SER A 1086 -4.23 32.79 13.91
C SER A 1086 -2.90 33.29 14.51
N ALA A 1087 -1.90 33.60 13.66
CA ALA A 1087 -0.66 34.23 14.14
C ALA A 1087 -0.88 35.64 14.71
N SER A 1088 -1.97 36.30 14.32
CA SER A 1088 -2.42 37.60 14.85
C SER A 1088 -3.26 37.49 16.13
N GLY A 1089 -3.53 36.27 16.63
CA GLY A 1089 -4.30 36.05 17.86
C GLY A 1089 -5.81 36.03 17.70
N GLU A 1090 -6.36 36.28 16.51
CA GLU A 1090 -7.79 36.20 16.21
C GLU A 1090 -8.19 34.78 15.76
N ARG A 1091 -9.42 34.34 16.07
CA ARG A 1091 -9.94 33.04 15.64
C ARG A 1091 -11.18 33.17 14.75
N PRO A 1092 -11.33 32.30 13.72
CA PRO A 1092 -12.53 32.28 12.88
C PRO A 1092 -13.78 31.86 13.66
N LYS A 1093 -14.96 32.27 13.19
CA LYS A 1093 -16.24 31.87 13.78
C LYS A 1093 -16.50 30.38 13.56
N PRO A 1094 -17.39 29.74 14.36
CA PRO A 1094 -17.79 28.35 14.15
C PRO A 1094 -18.26 28.13 12.70
N GLY A 1095 -17.61 27.21 11.98
CA GLY A 1095 -17.84 26.95 10.54
C GLY A 1095 -16.84 27.59 9.57
N GLU A 1096 -15.97 28.51 10.02
CA GLU A 1096 -14.98 29.21 9.18
C GLU A 1096 -13.58 28.58 9.28
N LYS A 1097 -13.46 27.25 9.11
CA LYS A 1097 -12.12 26.64 8.92
C LYS A 1097 -11.60 26.98 7.53
N GLY A 1098 -10.50 27.75 7.46
CA GLY A 1098 -9.66 27.83 6.25
C GLY A 1098 -9.98 28.94 5.25
N ARG A 1099 -10.59 30.06 5.67
CA ARG A 1099 -10.44 31.31 4.90
C ARG A 1099 -9.25 32.09 5.45
N ASP A 1100 -8.08 31.70 4.94
CA ASP A 1100 -7.12 32.59 4.31
C ASP A 1100 -5.70 31.97 4.25
N GLY A 1101 -5.46 30.80 4.86
CA GLY A 1101 -4.20 30.06 4.65
C GLY A 1101 -4.21 28.57 4.92
N ALA A 1102 -3.14 27.92 4.45
CA ALA A 1102 -2.95 26.47 4.49
C ALA A 1102 -2.71 25.97 5.92
N VAL A 1103 -3.50 25.00 6.37
CA VAL A 1103 -3.26 24.23 7.61
C VAL A 1103 -2.45 22.99 7.28
N ARG A 1104 -1.28 22.84 7.90
CA ARG A 1104 -0.38 21.70 7.80
C ARG A 1104 -0.45 20.87 9.06
N PHE A 1105 -0.60 19.56 8.90
CA PHE A 1105 -0.59 18.60 9.99
C PHE A 1105 0.79 17.95 10.08
N THR A 1106 1.35 17.87 11.28
CA THR A 1106 2.61 17.18 11.54
C THR A 1106 2.47 16.29 12.77
N ILE A 1107 3.26 15.23 12.78
CA ILE A 1107 3.32 14.27 13.87
C ILE A 1107 4.51 14.58 14.80
N ASP A 1108 5.51 15.32 14.30
CA ASP A 1108 6.72 15.65 15.03
C ASP A 1108 6.59 17.04 15.70
N PRO A 1109 6.47 17.10 17.05
CA PRO A 1109 6.39 18.37 17.77
C PRO A 1109 7.67 19.20 17.67
N GLU A 1110 8.85 18.59 17.59
CA GLU A 1110 10.13 19.31 17.60
C GLU A 1110 10.34 20.06 16.28
N SER A 1111 10.09 19.39 15.16
CA SER A 1111 10.09 20.04 13.84
C SER A 1111 9.08 21.18 13.75
N ALA A 1112 7.90 21.01 14.35
CA ALA A 1112 6.86 22.04 14.38
C ALA A 1112 7.28 23.27 15.18
N ASP A 1113 7.94 23.08 16.32
CA ASP A 1113 8.41 24.15 17.20
C ASP A 1113 9.60 24.90 16.60
N ALA A 1114 10.52 24.17 15.97
CA ALA A 1114 11.63 24.76 15.21
C ALA A 1114 11.12 25.64 14.05
N GLU A 1115 10.13 25.15 13.30
CA GLU A 1115 9.51 25.91 12.21
C GLU A 1115 8.75 27.14 12.75
N LYS A 1116 7.98 27.01 13.83
CA LYS A 1116 7.28 28.15 14.46
C LYS A 1116 8.23 29.21 14.95
N THR A 1117 9.32 28.80 15.60
CA THR A 1117 10.36 29.71 16.11
C THR A 1117 11.00 30.48 14.95
N HIS A 1118 11.33 29.78 13.86
CA HIS A 1118 11.90 30.39 12.66
C HIS A 1118 10.92 31.37 11.98
N VAL A 1119 9.64 30.99 11.84
CA VAL A 1119 8.60 31.84 11.24
C VAL A 1119 8.33 33.09 12.09
N ALA A 1120 8.34 32.97 13.42
CA ALA A 1120 8.08 34.09 14.33
C ALA A 1120 9.12 35.22 14.21
N GLU A 1121 10.35 34.94 13.76
CA GLU A 1121 11.38 35.95 13.51
C GLU A 1121 10.98 36.92 12.38
N TYR A 1122 10.23 36.45 11.38
CA TYR A 1122 9.80 37.26 10.23
C TYR A 1122 8.64 38.22 10.54
N PHE A 1123 8.00 38.10 11.71
CA PHE A 1123 6.89 38.95 12.14
C PHE A 1123 7.29 39.95 13.25
N LYS A 1124 8.57 40.01 13.62
CA LYS A 1124 9.07 41.05 14.54
C LYS A 1124 9.19 42.38 13.81
N VAL A 1125 8.43 43.38 14.24
CA VAL A 1125 8.55 44.77 13.75
C VAL A 1125 9.55 45.50 14.64
N GLU A 1126 10.69 45.88 14.09
CA GLU A 1126 11.66 46.77 14.75
C GLU A 1126 11.34 48.22 14.36
N MET A 1127 11.06 49.08 15.35
CA MET A 1127 10.83 50.52 15.16
C MET A 1127 12.02 51.28 15.74
N GLU A 1128 12.63 52.16 14.94
CA GLU A 1128 13.60 53.15 15.45
C GLU A 1128 12.88 54.49 15.62
N GLU A 1129 12.76 54.96 16.85
CA GLU A 1129 12.34 56.33 17.14
C GLU A 1129 13.55 57.27 17.00
N TYR A 1130 13.39 58.36 16.25
CA TYR A 1130 14.32 59.46 16.20
C TYR A 1130 13.64 60.72 16.73
N GLU A 1131 14.15 61.27 17.83
CA GLU A 1131 13.81 62.61 18.29
C GLU A 1131 14.41 63.64 17.34
N VAL A 1132 13.56 64.52 16.82
CA VAL A 1132 13.97 65.71 16.07
C VAL A 1132 13.99 66.87 17.05
N GLU A 1133 15.17 67.38 17.39
CA GLU A 1133 15.29 68.66 18.11
C GLU A 1133 14.85 69.81 17.19
N GLU A 1134 13.93 70.65 17.68
CA GLU A 1134 13.39 71.84 16.98
C GLU A 1134 14.42 72.96 16.77
#